data_AF-A0A501XA47-F1
#
_entry.id   AF-A0A501XA47-F1
#
_cell.length_a   1.000
_cell.length_b   1.000
_cell.length_c   1.000
_cell.angle_alpha   90.00
_cell.angle_beta   90.00
_cell.angle_gamma   90.00
#
_symmetry.space_group_name_H-M   'P 1'
#
loop_
_entity.id
_entity.type
_entity.pdbx_description
1 polymer ?
#
loop_
_entity_poly.entity_id
_entity_poly.type
_entity_poly.pdbx_seq_one_letter_code
_entity_poly.pdbx_strand_id
1 'polypeptide(L)'
;MTKLKQHLHEHICRYCDHMMLGIGKDEVLEDLEELIERVFAPESLGGFKQLIDLVVRVRMHSFHSAESIMKDLHLAPYIFDALHNYSFEADDKSINSEYHRNSYKNGWCSEYPFYVLLLKSHEYHFTIKSCELLAAFIKHYYSVLDTLRDHDLARASSTREEDACANFRLFMKTNVAEFNFVRESIPKTALDSPISIANQIDQYLISKETWPYLVHKNYLRMLCHFFYNDWEQPKHFTRRGSPSDRVPKRYKDPIAIPIVGAHDDTFALIPGKPSLPNSDGLDDDDQYAAQTFVVNNREVNTQRDKTELLDTAIPFNKHVQSRTAIDVTASVRRSHNMGLQNTQLLMPKELNLLINKLIKLANQPVNLETAIVMWLMMLLSKSIEDIHNLVVFTDLRAKQQGLYIDEFGQGWWLFYVSHSAKSKLDNVGLRPVKEDVFTACPDFLLKLIVKNMGARANGPIINEENTQVIIDNVAKKLKKISDRHSSGRLSVRRLVNFTSYYLNSTDVIDPIYIDYSYAVNMYTTRVARSYANLRDHARSQQLDKLWKSVEQDIELYSGKPLSISLFDLRHLSQCEQFIGSSFTPTKTVVSTLINSLTQRVLSSKPSFQHRLIDIIEYHNAFTAYTAWMLLFGTGYRAAWNPLPTFALFLPSLNLMGISDKDDSDFSHSRIVAVPTALATQLKEYKRHLGCLRSLLRVLMPKLCSRIDRIVDVDQHVLSFNYSQASQWYKVIRNSRKEQGPFFFFHQQGTSVVTQNLSPSALVNYCRDAILLPSNAGRHWLKSHLLEKNITPELINFQMGHWQAGEVPLGHYSALSHVEAINDIVPVLDELFEEVGWLPLKSVIS
;
A
#
# COMPACT_ATOMS: atom_id res chain seq x y z
N MET A 1 18.81 46.88 6.26
CA MET A 1 18.09 47.35 5.06
C MET A 1 19.02 47.29 3.86
N THR A 2 18.54 46.90 2.67
CA THR A 2 19.33 47.00 1.43
C THR A 2 19.55 48.46 1.05
N LYS A 3 20.64 48.76 0.33
CA LYS A 3 20.98 50.14 -0.06
C LYS A 3 19.83 50.84 -0.79
N LEU A 4 19.18 50.16 -1.75
CA LEU A 4 18.03 50.72 -2.48
C LEU A 4 16.84 51.03 -1.55
N LYS A 5 16.53 50.15 -0.58
CA LYS A 5 15.45 50.38 0.40
C LYS A 5 15.71 51.64 1.23
N GLN A 6 16.95 51.85 1.66
CA GLN A 6 17.33 53.05 2.43
C GLN A 6 17.15 54.33 1.59
N HIS A 7 17.60 54.32 0.33
CA HIS A 7 17.44 55.48 -0.55
C HIS A 7 15.96 55.77 -0.86
N LEU A 8 15.12 54.75 -1.03
CA LEU A 8 13.67 54.93 -1.22
C LEU A 8 13.03 55.55 0.03
N HIS A 9 13.36 55.06 1.22
CA HIS A 9 12.87 55.60 2.49
C HIS A 9 13.26 57.07 2.68
N GLU A 10 14.53 57.41 2.46
CA GLU A 10 15.03 58.79 2.55
C GLU A 10 14.37 59.71 1.51
N HIS A 11 14.12 59.22 0.29
CA HIS A 11 13.42 59.98 -0.74
C HIS A 11 11.96 60.28 -0.37
N ILE A 12 11.23 59.28 0.12
CA ILE A 12 9.83 59.45 0.54
C ILE A 12 9.75 60.40 1.74
N CYS A 13 10.67 60.30 2.71
CA CYS A 13 10.74 61.24 3.83
C CYS A 13 10.96 62.68 3.34
N ARG A 14 11.89 62.90 2.40
CA ARG A 14 12.12 64.23 1.81
C ARG A 14 10.89 64.78 1.11
N TYR A 15 10.13 63.93 0.43
CA TYR A 15 8.86 64.30 -0.18
C TYR A 15 7.82 64.70 0.88
N CYS A 16 7.66 63.92 1.95
CA CYS A 16 6.73 64.23 3.05
C CYS A 16 7.07 65.55 3.74
N ASP A 17 8.37 65.83 3.96
CA ASP A 17 8.86 67.10 4.51
C ASP A 17 8.59 68.27 3.56
N HIS A 18 8.87 68.08 2.26
CA HIS A 18 8.66 69.12 1.23
C HIS A 18 7.18 69.48 1.06
N MET A 19 6.30 68.48 1.10
CA MET A 19 4.86 68.64 0.95
C MET A 19 4.12 68.94 2.28
N MET A 20 4.85 69.00 3.40
CA MET A 20 4.32 69.25 4.75
C MET A 20 3.19 68.29 5.16
N LEU A 21 3.34 67.00 4.88
CA LEU A 21 2.28 65.99 5.09
C LEU A 21 2.11 65.56 6.56
N GLY A 22 3.05 65.89 7.45
CA GLY A 22 2.98 65.55 8.88
C GLY A 22 3.21 64.08 9.22
N ILE A 23 3.71 63.28 8.27
CA ILE A 23 3.98 61.84 8.41
C ILE A 23 5.40 61.62 8.96
N GLY A 24 5.54 60.81 10.01
CA GLY A 24 6.83 60.56 10.67
C GLY A 24 7.77 59.66 9.87
N LYS A 25 9.09 59.75 10.10
CA LYS A 25 10.07 58.87 9.42
C LYS A 25 9.85 57.38 9.69
N ASP A 26 9.43 57.05 10.91
CA ASP A 26 9.15 55.66 11.31
C ASP A 26 7.86 55.16 10.63
N GLU A 27 6.82 56.00 10.54
CA GLU A 27 5.58 55.69 9.81
C GLU A 27 5.83 55.47 8.31
N VAL A 28 6.69 56.28 7.68
CA VAL A 28 7.12 56.05 6.29
C VAL A 28 7.84 54.71 6.13
N LEU A 29 8.62 54.30 7.13
CA LEU A 29 9.31 53.01 7.09
C LEU A 29 8.34 51.85 7.23
N GLU A 30 7.39 51.94 8.17
CA GLU A 30 6.35 50.94 8.41
C GLU A 30 5.50 50.71 7.16
N ASP A 31 4.94 51.77 6.55
CA ASP A 31 4.13 51.67 5.34
C ASP A 31 4.93 51.12 4.13
N LEU A 32 6.22 51.50 4.02
CA LEU A 32 7.10 50.98 2.96
C LEU A 32 7.43 49.50 3.19
N GLU A 33 7.61 49.08 4.44
CA GLU A 33 7.83 47.69 4.81
C GLU A 33 6.60 46.83 4.57
N GLU A 34 5.42 47.32 4.97
CA GLU A 34 4.15 46.67 4.72
C GLU A 34 3.94 46.43 3.22
N LEU A 35 4.20 47.44 2.38
CA LEU A 35 4.15 47.31 0.93
C LEU A 35 5.12 46.25 0.39
N ILE A 36 6.39 46.30 0.83
CA ILE A 36 7.45 45.38 0.37
C ILE A 36 7.10 43.93 0.71
N GLU A 37 6.62 43.68 1.94
CA GLU A 37 6.17 42.37 2.38
C GLU A 37 4.92 41.93 1.63
N ARG A 38 3.97 42.85 1.42
CA ARG A 38 2.70 42.58 0.75
C ARG A 38 2.89 42.11 -0.68
N VAL A 39 3.82 42.72 -1.42
CA VAL A 39 4.12 42.34 -2.81
C VAL A 39 5.10 41.18 -2.94
N PHE A 40 5.60 40.63 -1.83
CA PHE A 40 6.63 39.59 -1.80
C PHE A 40 7.90 40.00 -2.58
N ALA A 41 8.39 41.22 -2.36
CA ALA A 41 9.55 41.71 -3.09
C ALA A 41 10.85 41.00 -2.64
N PRO A 42 11.79 40.74 -3.56
CA PRO A 42 13.13 40.26 -3.22
C PRO A 42 13.91 41.34 -2.46
N GLU A 43 14.90 40.94 -1.66
CA GLU A 43 15.72 41.89 -0.88
C GLU A 43 16.34 43.00 -1.73
N SER A 44 16.71 42.70 -2.98
CA SER A 44 17.34 43.69 -3.87
C SER A 44 16.39 44.79 -4.34
N LEU A 45 15.07 44.60 -4.20
CA LEU A 45 14.01 45.48 -4.71
C LEU A 45 14.17 45.80 -6.22
N GLY A 46 14.80 44.89 -6.96
CA GLY A 46 15.03 45.08 -8.39
C GLY A 46 13.73 45.26 -9.15
N GLY A 47 13.66 46.32 -9.95
CA GLY A 47 12.49 46.66 -10.77
C GLY A 47 11.32 47.26 -10.00
N PHE A 48 11.53 47.77 -8.78
CA PHE A 48 10.46 48.37 -7.97
C PHE A 48 9.73 49.52 -8.69
N LYS A 49 10.41 50.26 -9.57
CA LYS A 49 9.77 51.27 -10.42
C LYS A 49 8.60 50.72 -11.25
N GLN A 50 8.69 49.47 -11.70
CA GLN A 50 7.65 48.86 -12.53
C GLN A 50 6.34 48.62 -11.77
N LEU A 51 6.38 48.52 -10.44
CA LEU A 51 5.20 48.50 -9.58
C LEU A 51 4.47 49.84 -9.63
N ILE A 52 5.22 50.94 -9.53
CA ILE A 52 4.66 52.30 -9.60
C ILE A 52 4.14 52.58 -11.00
N ASP A 53 4.93 52.28 -12.03
CA ASP A 53 4.53 52.45 -13.43
C ASP A 53 3.30 51.59 -13.79
N LEU A 54 3.09 50.42 -13.15
CA LEU A 54 1.87 49.62 -13.30
C LEU A 54 0.65 50.45 -12.89
N VAL A 55 0.68 51.03 -11.69
CA VAL A 55 -0.43 51.83 -11.15
C VAL A 55 -0.69 53.04 -12.04
N VAL A 56 0.36 53.71 -12.51
CA VAL A 56 0.26 54.82 -13.48
C VAL A 56 -0.47 54.37 -14.74
N ARG A 57 -0.05 53.26 -15.36
CA ARG A 57 -0.67 52.73 -16.58
C ARG A 57 -2.14 52.36 -16.36
N VAL A 58 -2.45 51.70 -15.25
CA VAL A 58 -3.84 51.36 -14.91
C VAL A 58 -4.68 52.64 -14.71
N ARG A 59 -4.14 53.64 -14.00
CA ARG A 59 -4.84 54.91 -13.71
C ARG A 59 -5.16 55.71 -14.98
N MET A 60 -4.35 55.59 -16.03
CA MET A 60 -4.65 56.19 -17.35
C MET A 60 -5.90 55.60 -18.02
N HIS A 61 -6.28 54.36 -17.69
CA HIS A 61 -7.44 53.69 -18.27
C HIS A 61 -8.64 53.57 -17.31
N SER A 62 -8.40 53.31 -16.03
CA SER A 62 -9.44 53.14 -15.00
C SER A 62 -8.93 53.61 -13.63
N PHE A 63 -9.37 54.79 -13.22
CA PHE A 63 -9.08 55.34 -11.90
C PHE A 63 -9.54 54.39 -10.77
N HIS A 64 -10.75 53.83 -10.90
CA HIS A 64 -11.29 52.90 -9.92
C HIS A 64 -10.45 51.62 -9.76
N SER A 65 -9.97 51.05 -10.87
CA SER A 65 -9.10 49.85 -10.81
C SER A 65 -7.75 50.18 -10.18
N ALA A 66 -7.19 51.36 -10.45
CA ALA A 66 -5.94 51.80 -9.84
C ALA A 66 -6.08 51.93 -8.32
N GLU A 67 -7.14 52.57 -7.83
CA GLU A 67 -7.43 52.69 -6.40
C GLU A 67 -7.63 51.33 -5.72
N SER A 68 -8.34 50.40 -6.39
CA SER A 68 -8.49 49.03 -5.87
C SER A 68 -7.15 48.31 -5.76
N ILE A 69 -6.29 48.42 -6.77
CA ILE A 69 -4.96 47.79 -6.77
C ILE A 69 -4.09 48.42 -5.67
N MET A 70 -4.04 49.75 -5.56
CA MET A 70 -3.27 50.42 -4.50
C MET A 70 -3.72 49.95 -3.12
N LYS A 71 -5.03 49.85 -2.90
CA LYS A 71 -5.58 49.32 -1.65
C LYS A 71 -5.19 47.87 -1.38
N ASP A 72 -5.32 46.97 -2.36
CA ASP A 72 -5.01 45.55 -2.16
C ASP A 72 -3.50 45.29 -1.98
N LEU A 73 -2.65 46.14 -2.55
CA LEU A 73 -1.19 46.12 -2.40
C LEU A 73 -0.68 46.85 -1.14
N HIS A 74 -1.56 47.50 -0.38
CA HIS A 74 -1.19 48.37 0.75
C HIS A 74 -0.22 49.49 0.34
N LEU A 75 -0.39 50.03 -0.88
CA LEU A 75 0.41 51.14 -1.37
C LEU A 75 -0.22 52.46 -0.91
N ALA A 76 0.40 53.11 0.08
CA ALA A 76 -0.03 54.40 0.56
C ALA A 76 0.00 55.48 -0.55
N PRO A 77 -1.02 56.36 -0.67
CA PRO A 77 -1.07 57.38 -1.71
C PRO A 77 0.16 58.31 -1.74
N TYR A 78 0.68 58.69 -0.58
CA TYR A 78 1.86 59.56 -0.48
C TYR A 78 3.14 58.86 -0.95
N ILE A 79 3.27 57.53 -0.78
CA ILE A 79 4.39 56.74 -1.30
C ILE A 79 4.30 56.70 -2.83
N PHE A 80 3.11 56.48 -3.38
CA PHE A 80 2.89 56.52 -4.82
C PHE A 80 3.26 57.90 -5.40
N ASP A 81 2.77 58.98 -4.79
CA ASP A 81 3.04 60.35 -5.26
C ASP A 81 4.54 60.72 -5.12
N ALA A 82 5.21 60.29 -4.05
CA ALA A 82 6.65 60.48 -3.87
C ALA A 82 7.49 59.81 -4.97
N LEU A 83 7.09 58.61 -5.39
CA LEU A 83 7.84 57.82 -6.37
C LEU A 83 7.44 58.14 -7.82
N HIS A 84 6.20 58.54 -8.07
CA HIS A 84 5.68 58.90 -9.38
C HIS A 84 5.80 60.40 -9.69
N ASN A 85 5.17 61.26 -8.89
CA ASN A 85 5.06 62.69 -9.17
C ASN A 85 6.33 63.44 -8.78
N TYR A 86 7.01 62.99 -7.72
CA TYR A 86 8.27 63.59 -7.23
C TYR A 86 9.53 62.86 -7.70
N SER A 87 9.37 61.88 -8.60
CA SER A 87 10.41 61.11 -9.32
C SER A 87 11.64 60.70 -8.49
N PHE A 88 11.78 59.41 -8.20
CA PHE A 88 12.99 58.88 -7.58
C PHE A 88 14.15 58.75 -8.58
N GLU A 89 15.27 59.42 -8.30
CA GLU A 89 16.57 59.20 -8.95
C GLU A 89 17.68 59.09 -7.90
N ALA A 90 18.58 58.11 -8.08
CA ALA A 90 19.73 57.91 -7.22
C ALA A 90 21.03 58.25 -7.96
N ASP A 91 21.94 58.97 -7.29
CA ASP A 91 23.26 59.32 -7.83
C ASP A 91 24.13 58.08 -8.11
N ASP A 92 23.94 57.01 -7.33
CA ASP A 92 24.59 55.72 -7.55
C ASP A 92 23.96 55.00 -8.75
N LYS A 93 24.73 54.90 -9.84
CA LYS A 93 24.34 54.19 -11.08
C LYS A 93 23.88 52.75 -10.83
N SER A 94 24.46 52.05 -9.85
CA SER A 94 24.07 50.68 -9.52
C SER A 94 22.67 50.65 -8.91
N ILE A 95 22.37 51.57 -7.99
CA ILE A 95 21.05 51.67 -7.33
C ILE A 95 19.99 52.07 -8.35
N ASN A 96 20.31 53.04 -9.20
CA ASN A 96 19.41 53.50 -10.25
C ASN A 96 19.13 52.37 -11.27
N SER A 97 20.16 51.60 -11.66
CA SER A 97 20.00 50.45 -12.55
C SER A 97 19.13 49.33 -11.95
N GLU A 98 19.21 49.10 -10.64
CA GLU A 98 18.41 48.07 -9.96
C GLU A 98 16.96 48.55 -9.79
N TYR A 99 16.71 49.82 -9.48
CA TYR A 99 15.36 50.39 -9.38
C TYR A 99 14.59 50.37 -10.71
N HIS A 100 15.24 50.72 -11.83
CA HIS A 100 14.66 50.80 -13.17
C HIS A 100 14.61 49.48 -13.94
N ARG A 101 14.96 48.36 -13.29
CA ARG A 101 15.14 47.09 -13.96
C ARG A 101 13.83 46.53 -14.53
N ASN A 102 13.84 46.16 -15.82
CA ASN A 102 12.68 45.55 -16.52
C ASN A 102 12.76 44.01 -16.65
N SER A 103 13.84 43.41 -16.15
CA SER A 103 14.09 41.96 -16.14
C SER A 103 14.20 41.44 -14.71
N TYR A 104 13.82 40.19 -14.50
CA TYR A 104 14.03 39.49 -13.22
C TYR A 104 15.25 38.56 -13.31
N LYS A 105 15.80 38.14 -12.17
CA LYS A 105 16.93 37.18 -12.13
C LYS A 105 16.42 35.74 -12.29
N ASN A 106 17.29 34.83 -12.71
CA ASN A 106 16.96 33.40 -12.75
C ASN A 106 16.47 32.94 -11.37
N GLY A 107 15.39 32.15 -11.33
CA GLY A 107 14.75 31.69 -10.08
C GLY A 107 13.58 32.56 -9.59
N TRP A 108 13.54 33.85 -9.94
CA TRP A 108 12.50 34.77 -9.41
C TRP A 108 11.07 34.40 -9.80
N CYS A 109 10.85 33.73 -10.94
CA CYS A 109 9.52 33.26 -11.30
C CYS A 109 8.95 32.22 -10.33
N SER A 110 9.81 31.49 -9.62
CA SER A 110 9.40 30.47 -8.65
C SER A 110 9.47 31.01 -7.21
N GLU A 111 10.50 31.79 -6.90
CA GLU A 111 10.70 32.39 -5.57
C GLU A 111 9.76 33.58 -5.29
N TYR A 112 9.51 34.44 -6.29
CA TYR A 112 8.73 35.67 -6.16
C TYR A 112 7.69 35.82 -7.31
N PRO A 113 6.82 34.82 -7.53
CA PRO A 113 5.94 34.74 -8.71
C PRO A 113 5.03 35.96 -8.86
N PHE A 114 4.45 36.43 -7.74
CA PHE A 114 3.56 37.59 -7.71
C PHE A 114 4.30 38.90 -7.97
N TYR A 115 5.47 39.11 -7.35
CA TYR A 115 6.31 40.28 -7.62
C TYR A 115 6.72 40.37 -9.10
N VAL A 116 7.09 39.24 -9.72
CA VAL A 116 7.44 39.21 -11.15
C VAL A 116 6.24 39.55 -12.05
N LEU A 117 5.02 39.16 -11.65
CA LEU A 117 3.79 39.55 -12.35
C LEU A 117 3.62 41.07 -12.34
N LEU A 118 3.93 41.76 -11.25
CA LEU A 118 3.86 43.22 -11.15
C LEU A 118 4.99 43.89 -11.96
N LEU A 119 6.21 43.36 -11.87
CA LEU A 119 7.40 43.87 -12.58
C LEU A 119 7.23 43.84 -14.11
N LYS A 120 6.57 42.80 -14.64
CA LYS A 120 6.35 42.63 -16.09
C LYS A 120 5.16 43.39 -16.66
N SER A 121 4.57 44.30 -15.88
CA SER A 121 3.42 45.10 -16.30
C SER A 121 3.66 45.97 -17.53
N HIS A 122 4.89 46.36 -17.86
CA HIS A 122 5.20 47.10 -19.10
C HIS A 122 4.94 46.30 -20.38
N GLU A 123 4.84 44.96 -20.30
CA GLU A 123 4.48 44.10 -21.43
C GLU A 123 2.96 43.92 -21.57
N TYR A 124 2.15 44.46 -20.64
CA TYR A 124 0.72 44.19 -20.58
C TYR A 124 -0.12 45.05 -21.51
N HIS A 125 -1.20 44.45 -21.99
CA HIS A 125 -2.25 45.10 -22.75
C HIS A 125 -3.24 45.75 -21.78
N PHE A 126 -3.31 47.08 -21.79
CA PHE A 126 -4.21 47.85 -20.93
C PHE A 126 -5.40 48.41 -21.72
N THR A 127 -6.57 48.04 -21.24
CA THR A 127 -7.91 48.49 -21.61
C THR A 127 -8.70 48.60 -20.31
N ILE A 128 -9.87 49.24 -20.34
CA ILE A 128 -10.73 49.32 -19.15
C ILE A 128 -11.00 47.92 -18.58
N LYS A 129 -11.31 46.94 -19.43
CA LYS A 129 -11.63 45.57 -19.03
C LYS A 129 -10.45 44.76 -18.52
N SER A 130 -9.29 44.85 -19.16
CA SER A 130 -8.09 44.18 -18.66
C SER A 130 -7.57 44.81 -17.35
N CYS A 131 -7.81 46.10 -17.11
CA CYS A 131 -7.57 46.75 -15.82
C CYS A 131 -8.51 46.21 -14.73
N GLU A 132 -9.81 46.12 -15.01
CA GLU A 132 -10.81 45.50 -14.11
C GLU A 132 -10.41 44.05 -13.77
N LEU A 133 -9.96 43.29 -14.77
CA LEU A 133 -9.53 41.91 -14.60
C LEU A 133 -8.25 41.78 -13.76
N LEU A 134 -7.28 42.68 -13.95
CA LEU A 134 -6.06 42.73 -13.14
C LEU A 134 -6.36 43.05 -11.68
N ALA A 135 -7.26 44.01 -11.41
CA ALA A 135 -7.71 44.32 -10.06
C ALA A 135 -8.42 43.11 -9.42
N ALA A 136 -9.31 42.45 -10.16
CA ALA A 136 -9.98 41.23 -9.70
C ALA A 136 -8.99 40.08 -9.43
N PHE A 137 -7.96 39.92 -10.27
CA PHE A 137 -6.92 38.93 -10.07
C PHE A 137 -6.12 39.17 -8.79
N ILE A 138 -5.66 40.41 -8.56
CA ILE A 138 -4.87 40.76 -7.36
C ILE A 138 -5.68 40.54 -6.09
N LYS A 139 -6.94 41.00 -6.08
CA LYS A 139 -7.85 40.79 -4.96
C LYS A 139 -8.10 39.31 -4.66
N HIS A 140 -8.35 38.52 -5.71
CA HIS A 140 -8.58 37.07 -5.56
C HIS A 140 -7.30 36.33 -5.17
N TYR A 141 -6.14 36.72 -5.69
CA TYR A 141 -4.85 36.13 -5.34
C TYR A 141 -4.64 36.11 -3.83
N TYR A 142 -4.93 37.22 -3.15
CA TYR A 142 -4.82 37.28 -1.69
C TYR A 142 -5.91 36.50 -0.95
N SER A 143 -7.11 36.34 -1.52
CA SER A 143 -8.19 35.56 -0.89
C SER A 143 -7.94 34.05 -0.94
N VAL A 144 -7.11 33.58 -1.88
CA VAL A 144 -6.78 32.16 -2.07
C VAL A 144 -5.30 31.84 -1.89
N LEU A 145 -4.52 32.77 -1.30
CA LEU A 145 -3.07 32.64 -1.19
C LEU A 145 -2.64 31.36 -0.47
N ASP A 146 -3.36 30.96 0.57
CA ASP A 146 -3.12 29.71 1.32
C ASP A 146 -3.23 28.49 0.40
N THR A 147 -4.22 28.45 -0.50
CA THR A 147 -4.37 27.37 -1.48
C THR A 147 -3.24 27.39 -2.51
N LEU A 148 -2.79 28.57 -2.92
CA LEU A 148 -1.74 28.71 -3.94
C LEU A 148 -0.36 28.25 -3.45
N ARG A 149 -0.12 28.39 -2.14
CA ARG A 149 1.11 28.01 -1.43
C ARG A 149 1.07 26.63 -0.79
N ASP A 150 -0.05 25.92 -0.92
CA ASP A 150 -0.17 24.55 -0.39
C ASP A 150 0.76 23.59 -1.16
N HIS A 151 1.72 23.00 -0.43
CA HIS A 151 2.66 22.03 -0.96
C HIS A 151 1.99 20.75 -1.46
N ASP A 152 0.83 20.37 -0.92
CA ASP A 152 0.08 19.20 -1.36
C ASP A 152 -0.60 19.43 -2.73
N LEU A 153 -0.84 20.69 -3.08
CA LEU A 153 -1.40 21.09 -4.37
C LEU A 153 -0.31 21.42 -5.39
N ALA A 154 0.94 21.59 -4.98
CA ALA A 154 2.06 21.90 -5.87
C ALA A 154 2.35 20.75 -6.86
N ARG A 155 2.74 21.10 -8.08
CA ARG A 155 3.25 20.15 -9.08
C ARG A 155 4.70 19.81 -8.77
N ALA A 156 5.19 18.70 -9.34
CA ALA A 156 6.59 18.29 -9.19
C ALA A 156 7.62 19.36 -9.62
N SER A 157 7.21 20.33 -10.45
CA SER A 157 8.08 21.35 -11.03
C SER A 157 7.67 22.81 -10.75
N SER A 158 6.50 23.06 -10.15
CA SER A 158 5.99 24.43 -9.90
C SER A 158 4.92 24.46 -8.80
N THR A 159 4.82 25.57 -8.08
CA THR A 159 3.72 25.82 -7.13
C THR A 159 2.46 26.29 -7.87
N ARG A 160 1.29 26.26 -7.21
CA ARG A 160 0.06 26.81 -7.80
C ARG A 160 0.10 28.32 -7.92
N GLU A 161 0.81 28.98 -6.99
CA GLU A 161 1.15 30.39 -7.09
C GLU A 161 1.94 30.71 -8.36
N GLU A 162 3.01 29.95 -8.63
CA GLU A 162 3.82 30.08 -9.85
C GLU A 162 2.99 29.85 -11.10
N ASP A 163 2.18 28.79 -11.13
CA ASP A 163 1.27 28.50 -12.25
C ASP A 163 0.30 29.68 -12.48
N ALA A 164 -0.41 30.13 -11.45
CA ALA A 164 -1.39 31.22 -11.59
C ALA A 164 -0.74 32.52 -12.10
N CYS A 165 0.36 32.95 -11.48
CA CYS A 165 1.05 34.19 -11.85
C CYS A 165 1.69 34.10 -13.25
N ALA A 166 2.28 32.96 -13.61
CA ALA A 166 2.88 32.78 -14.94
C ALA A 166 1.83 32.78 -16.06
N ASN A 167 0.70 32.10 -15.84
CA ASN A 167 -0.39 32.02 -16.82
C ASN A 167 -1.09 33.37 -16.97
N PHE A 168 -1.31 34.12 -15.87
CA PHE A 168 -1.91 35.45 -15.93
C PHE A 168 -0.99 36.47 -16.63
N ARG A 169 0.31 36.43 -16.33
CA ARG A 169 1.31 37.29 -17.01
C ARG A 169 1.35 37.04 -18.51
N LEU A 170 1.30 35.78 -18.95
CA LEU A 170 1.22 35.45 -20.38
C LEU A 170 -0.10 35.96 -20.99
N PHE A 171 -1.21 35.72 -20.30
CA PHE A 171 -2.54 36.16 -20.72
C PHE A 171 -2.60 37.68 -20.91
N MET A 172 -1.89 38.47 -20.09
CA MET A 172 -1.91 39.93 -20.17
C MET A 172 -0.96 40.52 -21.24
N LYS A 173 -0.08 39.76 -21.90
CA LYS A 173 0.90 40.32 -22.87
C LYS A 173 0.30 40.91 -24.14
N THR A 174 0.77 42.08 -24.57
CA THR A 174 0.31 42.77 -25.80
C THR A 174 0.49 41.96 -27.08
N ASN A 175 1.54 41.14 -27.17
CA ASN A 175 1.88 40.37 -28.37
C ASN A 175 1.15 39.01 -28.50
N VAL A 176 0.22 38.68 -27.60
CA VAL A 176 -0.60 37.46 -27.65
C VAL A 176 -2.02 37.81 -28.12
N ALA A 177 -2.18 38.02 -29.42
CA ALA A 177 -3.43 38.50 -30.02
C ALA A 177 -4.63 37.57 -29.81
N GLU A 178 -4.39 36.26 -29.62
CA GLU A 178 -5.42 35.25 -29.37
C GLU A 178 -6.28 35.54 -28.12
N PHE A 179 -5.72 36.26 -27.14
CA PHE A 179 -6.42 36.61 -25.91
C PHE A 179 -7.06 38.00 -25.92
N ASN A 180 -6.89 38.82 -26.97
CA ASN A 180 -7.45 40.17 -27.04
C ASN A 180 -8.96 40.17 -26.79
N PHE A 181 -9.68 39.30 -27.50
CA PHE A 181 -11.12 39.20 -27.34
C PHE A 181 -11.53 38.88 -25.90
N VAL A 182 -10.84 37.95 -25.24
CA VAL A 182 -11.13 37.56 -23.85
C VAL A 182 -10.84 38.73 -22.90
N ARG A 183 -9.70 39.40 -23.05
CA ARG A 183 -9.31 40.59 -22.26
C ARG A 183 -10.26 41.78 -22.41
N GLU A 184 -10.88 41.91 -23.57
CA GLU A 184 -11.78 43.01 -23.91
C GLU A 184 -13.25 42.70 -23.60
N SER A 185 -13.60 41.43 -23.40
CA SER A 185 -14.98 40.99 -23.12
C SER A 185 -15.21 40.46 -21.70
N ILE A 186 -14.14 40.14 -20.96
CA ILE A 186 -14.19 39.63 -19.58
C ILE A 186 -13.32 40.55 -18.69
N PRO A 187 -13.83 41.01 -17.54
CA PRO A 187 -15.16 40.74 -17.00
C PRO A 187 -16.27 41.55 -17.69
N LYS A 188 -17.50 41.03 -17.70
CA LYS A 188 -18.68 41.76 -18.21
C LYS A 188 -18.93 43.02 -17.39
N THR A 189 -18.77 42.94 -16.07
CA THR A 189 -18.87 44.10 -15.16
C THR A 189 -17.68 44.18 -14.21
N ALA A 190 -17.34 45.39 -13.76
CA ALA A 190 -16.27 45.60 -12.78
C ALA A 190 -16.51 44.91 -11.41
N LEU A 191 -17.74 44.45 -11.17
CA LEU A 191 -18.17 43.80 -9.92
C LEU A 191 -18.31 42.28 -10.06
N ASP A 192 -17.94 41.71 -11.21
CA ASP A 192 -18.03 40.27 -11.42
C ASP A 192 -17.19 39.53 -10.37
N SER A 193 -17.81 38.56 -9.69
CA SER A 193 -17.12 37.72 -8.71
C SER A 193 -16.08 36.81 -9.39
N PRO A 194 -15.07 36.31 -8.67
CA PRO A 194 -14.11 35.33 -9.21
C PRO A 194 -14.79 34.15 -9.90
N ILE A 195 -15.83 33.59 -9.28
CA ILE A 195 -16.62 32.48 -9.85
C ILE A 195 -17.33 32.90 -11.15
N SER A 196 -17.86 34.14 -11.23
CA SER A 196 -18.45 34.67 -12.46
C SER A 196 -17.41 34.82 -13.58
N ILE A 197 -16.22 35.33 -13.26
CA ILE A 197 -15.11 35.45 -14.21
C ILE A 197 -14.71 34.05 -14.71
N ALA A 198 -14.58 33.08 -13.81
CA ALA A 198 -14.29 31.69 -14.16
C ALA A 198 -15.34 31.11 -15.11
N ASN A 199 -16.64 31.27 -14.79
CA ASN A 199 -17.75 30.85 -15.65
C ASN A 199 -17.71 31.51 -17.04
N GLN A 200 -17.34 32.79 -17.13
CA GLN A 200 -17.23 33.50 -18.42
C GLN A 200 -16.06 32.97 -19.27
N ILE A 201 -14.91 32.70 -18.65
CA ILE A 201 -13.76 32.09 -19.33
C ILE A 201 -14.10 30.66 -19.77
N ASP A 202 -14.78 29.89 -18.92
CA ASP A 202 -15.19 28.51 -19.23
C ASP A 202 -16.24 28.46 -20.35
N GLN A 203 -17.24 29.36 -20.33
CA GLN A 203 -18.19 29.52 -21.45
C GLN A 203 -17.48 29.91 -22.76
N TYR A 204 -16.47 30.77 -22.70
CA TYR A 204 -15.66 31.09 -23.88
C TYR A 204 -14.92 29.85 -24.41
N LEU A 205 -14.37 29.01 -23.51
CA LEU A 205 -13.71 27.76 -23.87
C LEU A 205 -14.68 26.74 -24.48
N ILE A 206 -15.89 26.59 -23.94
CA ILE A 206 -16.93 25.65 -24.40
C ILE A 206 -17.54 26.09 -25.74
N SER A 207 -17.93 27.36 -25.86
CA SER A 207 -18.57 27.90 -27.08
C SER A 207 -17.66 27.87 -28.31
N LYS A 208 -16.34 27.77 -28.10
CA LYS A 208 -15.30 27.71 -29.14
C LYS A 208 -14.66 26.33 -29.30
N GLU A 209 -15.24 25.25 -28.74
CA GLU A 209 -14.73 23.87 -28.92
C GLU A 209 -14.65 23.42 -30.40
N THR A 210 -15.23 24.17 -31.33
CA THR A 210 -15.17 23.93 -32.77
C THR A 210 -14.00 24.61 -33.50
N TRP A 211 -13.14 25.40 -32.84
CA TRP A 211 -11.98 26.04 -33.51
C TRP A 211 -10.68 25.26 -33.29
N PRO A 212 -10.08 24.64 -34.33
CA PRO A 212 -8.85 23.83 -34.22
C PRO A 212 -7.58 24.60 -33.80
N TYR A 213 -7.65 25.92 -33.57
CA TYR A 213 -6.49 26.82 -33.57
C TYR A 213 -6.26 27.59 -32.26
N LEU A 214 -6.94 27.26 -31.14
CA LEU A 214 -6.67 27.95 -29.87
C LEU A 214 -5.41 27.36 -29.19
N VAL A 215 -4.24 27.80 -29.64
CA VAL A 215 -2.91 27.26 -29.29
C VAL A 215 -2.68 27.27 -27.77
N HIS A 216 -3.26 28.25 -27.07
CA HIS A 216 -3.02 28.49 -25.64
C HIS A 216 -4.22 28.15 -24.71
N LYS A 217 -5.14 27.25 -25.10
CA LYS A 217 -6.32 26.90 -24.28
C LYS A 217 -6.02 26.43 -22.85
N ASN A 218 -4.88 25.78 -22.65
CA ASN A 218 -4.49 25.28 -21.33
C ASN A 218 -4.16 26.41 -20.35
N TYR A 219 -3.72 27.58 -20.85
CA TYR A 219 -3.44 28.74 -20.01
C TYR A 219 -4.73 29.37 -19.48
N LEU A 220 -5.76 29.47 -20.31
CA LEU A 220 -7.09 29.93 -19.89
C LEU A 220 -7.74 28.96 -18.89
N ARG A 221 -7.59 27.65 -19.10
CA ARG A 221 -8.05 26.63 -18.12
C ARG A 221 -7.36 26.79 -16.77
N MET A 222 -6.07 27.12 -16.75
CA MET A 222 -5.35 27.40 -15.50
C MET A 222 -5.95 28.61 -14.78
N LEU A 223 -6.32 29.65 -15.51
CA LEU A 223 -6.99 30.82 -14.95
C LEU A 223 -8.41 30.52 -14.48
N CYS A 224 -9.16 29.65 -15.17
CA CYS A 224 -10.44 29.15 -14.65
C CYS A 224 -10.27 28.50 -13.28
N HIS A 225 -9.29 27.60 -13.14
CA HIS A 225 -9.03 26.92 -11.87
C HIS A 225 -8.62 27.89 -10.76
N PHE A 226 -7.81 28.89 -11.09
CA PHE A 226 -7.46 29.97 -10.17
C PHE A 226 -8.72 30.70 -9.66
N PHE A 227 -9.59 31.14 -10.57
CA PHE A 227 -10.79 31.91 -10.21
C PHE A 227 -11.89 31.08 -9.54
N TYR A 228 -12.00 29.77 -9.83
CA TYR A 228 -12.87 28.85 -9.09
C TYR A 228 -12.28 28.44 -7.73
N ASN A 229 -10.97 28.51 -7.57
CA ASN A 229 -10.22 27.93 -6.45
C ASN A 229 -10.50 26.43 -6.26
N ASP A 230 -10.58 25.68 -7.36
CA ASP A 230 -10.91 24.24 -7.40
C ASP A 230 -9.65 23.38 -7.67
N TRP A 231 -8.50 23.86 -7.23
CA TRP A 231 -7.21 23.18 -7.39
C TRP A 231 -7.25 21.75 -6.84
N GLU A 232 -7.08 20.76 -7.71
CA GLU A 232 -6.89 19.37 -7.30
C GLU A 232 -5.39 19.07 -7.11
N GLN A 233 -5.07 18.14 -6.20
CA GLN A 233 -3.72 17.55 -6.12
C GLN A 233 -3.31 17.06 -7.51
N PRO A 234 -2.09 17.38 -8.00
CA PRO A 234 -1.65 16.95 -9.31
C PRO A 234 -1.69 15.43 -9.37
N LYS A 235 -2.71 14.90 -10.04
CA LYS A 235 -2.80 13.50 -10.40
C LYS A 235 -1.58 13.22 -11.28
N HIS A 236 -0.60 12.48 -10.77
CA HIS A 236 0.41 11.85 -11.61
C HIS A 236 -0.32 10.92 -12.59
N PHE A 237 -0.71 11.48 -13.74
CA PHE A 237 -1.25 10.71 -14.84
C PHE A 237 -0.08 9.99 -15.50
N THR A 238 0.27 8.81 -14.97
CA THR A 238 0.45 7.69 -15.91
C THR A 238 -0.87 7.60 -16.66
N ARG A 239 -0.91 7.83 -17.98
CA ARG A 239 -2.12 7.63 -18.81
C ARG A 239 -2.89 6.41 -18.28
N ARG A 240 -4.02 6.65 -17.62
CA ARG A 240 -4.98 5.62 -17.23
C ARG A 240 -6.31 6.08 -17.79
N GLY A 241 -6.96 5.16 -18.49
CA GLY A 241 -8.28 5.36 -19.07
C GLY A 241 -9.33 5.68 -18.00
N SER A 242 -10.58 5.83 -18.49
CA SER A 242 -11.80 6.06 -17.70
C SER A 242 -11.79 5.33 -16.35
N PRO A 243 -12.42 5.90 -15.31
CA PRO A 243 -12.49 5.29 -14.00
C PRO A 243 -13.14 3.92 -14.15
N SER A 244 -12.30 2.90 -14.23
CA SER A 244 -12.76 1.55 -14.16
C SER A 244 -13.19 1.39 -12.71
N ASP A 245 -14.45 1.03 -12.47
CA ASP A 245 -14.74 0.03 -11.44
C ASP A 245 -13.56 -0.92 -11.41
N ARG A 246 -12.97 -1.19 -10.24
CA ARG A 246 -11.70 -1.92 -10.11
C ARG A 246 -11.80 -3.29 -10.82
N VAL A 247 -11.59 -3.30 -12.13
CA VAL A 247 -11.70 -4.48 -12.96
C VAL A 247 -10.54 -5.37 -12.53
N PRO A 248 -10.78 -6.68 -12.33
CA PRO A 248 -9.72 -7.62 -12.05
C PRO A 248 -8.55 -7.38 -13.02
N LYS A 249 -7.36 -7.14 -12.47
CA LYS A 249 -6.15 -6.85 -13.24
C LYS A 249 -5.94 -8.03 -14.20
N ARG A 250 -6.22 -7.83 -15.50
CA ARG A 250 -5.92 -8.85 -16.50
C ARG A 250 -4.42 -8.89 -16.68
N TYR A 251 -3.80 -9.97 -16.22
CA TYR A 251 -2.36 -10.17 -16.38
C TYR A 251 -2.02 -10.20 -17.87
N LYS A 252 -0.90 -9.57 -18.24
CA LYS A 252 -0.42 -9.59 -19.63
C LYS A 252 -0.09 -11.01 -20.08
N ASP A 253 0.53 -11.79 -19.18
CA ASP A 253 0.90 -13.19 -19.36
C ASP A 253 0.46 -14.00 -18.13
N PRO A 254 -0.82 -14.43 -18.01
CA PRO A 254 -1.28 -15.24 -16.88
C PRO A 254 -0.82 -16.69 -17.01
N ILE A 255 -0.48 -17.32 -15.88
CA ILE A 255 -0.33 -18.77 -15.75
C ILE A 255 -1.61 -19.33 -15.11
N ALA A 256 -2.09 -20.45 -15.64
CA ALA A 256 -3.19 -21.21 -15.06
C ALA A 256 -2.63 -22.27 -14.10
N ILE A 257 -2.98 -22.15 -12.83
CA ILE A 257 -2.60 -23.13 -11.80
C ILE A 257 -3.85 -23.95 -11.41
N PRO A 258 -3.75 -25.29 -11.36
CA PRO A 258 -4.87 -26.12 -10.97
C PRO A 258 -5.30 -25.82 -9.53
N ILE A 259 -6.62 -25.78 -9.29
CA ILE A 259 -7.16 -25.60 -7.94
C ILE A 259 -7.27 -26.97 -7.28
N VAL A 260 -6.59 -27.09 -6.15
CA VAL A 260 -6.62 -28.26 -5.27
C VAL A 260 -8.08 -28.53 -4.87
N GLY A 261 -8.57 -29.74 -5.11
CA GLY A 261 -9.95 -30.13 -4.78
C GLY A 261 -10.96 -29.90 -5.91
N ALA A 262 -10.67 -29.02 -6.88
CA ALA A 262 -11.61 -28.67 -7.95
C ALA A 262 -11.56 -29.67 -9.13
N HIS A 263 -12.46 -29.53 -10.11
CA HIS A 263 -12.46 -30.33 -11.33
C HIS A 263 -11.20 -30.08 -12.19
N ASP A 264 -10.88 -31.02 -13.08
CA ASP A 264 -9.66 -31.02 -13.93
C ASP A 264 -9.57 -29.83 -14.89
N ASP A 265 -10.71 -29.23 -15.19
CA ASP A 265 -10.84 -28.09 -16.05
C ASP A 265 -10.78 -26.75 -15.29
N THR A 266 -10.76 -26.75 -13.96
CA THR A 266 -10.87 -25.53 -13.15
C THR A 266 -9.50 -25.03 -12.67
N PHE A 267 -9.15 -23.81 -13.03
CA PHE A 267 -7.84 -23.19 -12.77
C PHE A 267 -7.97 -21.80 -12.14
N ALA A 268 -6.98 -21.42 -11.33
CA ALA A 268 -6.76 -20.04 -10.91
C ALA A 268 -5.76 -19.38 -11.87
N LEU A 269 -6.10 -18.18 -12.36
CA LEU A 269 -5.18 -17.37 -13.15
C LEU A 269 -4.33 -16.47 -12.23
N ILE A 270 -3.02 -16.62 -12.35
CA ILE A 270 -2.03 -15.80 -11.63
C ILE A 270 -1.06 -15.14 -12.63
N PRO A 271 -0.31 -14.10 -12.26
CA PRO A 271 0.68 -13.51 -13.15
C PRO A 271 1.84 -14.48 -13.40
N GLY A 272 2.34 -14.53 -14.63
CA GLY A 272 3.41 -15.44 -15.02
C GLY A 272 4.81 -15.09 -14.55
N LYS A 273 5.01 -13.92 -13.94
CA LYS A 273 6.24 -13.54 -13.25
C LYS A 273 5.89 -12.98 -11.88
N PRO A 274 6.62 -13.34 -10.81
CA PRO A 274 6.45 -12.70 -9.51
C PRO A 274 6.70 -11.20 -9.66
N SER A 275 5.78 -10.38 -9.15
CA SER A 275 5.95 -8.94 -9.13
C SER A 275 7.13 -8.58 -8.25
N LEU A 276 7.88 -7.54 -8.61
CA LEU A 276 8.82 -6.93 -7.68
C LEU A 276 8.00 -6.19 -6.62
N PRO A 277 8.07 -6.58 -5.35
CA PRO A 277 7.39 -5.84 -4.30
C PRO A 277 8.05 -4.49 -4.10
N ASN A 278 7.28 -3.59 -3.51
CA ASN A 278 7.77 -2.27 -3.15
C ASN A 278 8.77 -2.35 -1.97
N SER A 279 9.34 -1.20 -1.60
CA SER A 279 10.31 -1.08 -0.48
C SER A 279 9.81 -1.62 0.86
N ASP A 280 8.50 -1.84 0.99
CA ASP A 280 7.80 -2.15 2.25
C ASP A 280 7.39 -3.63 2.35
N GLY A 281 7.89 -4.46 1.42
CA GLY A 281 7.60 -5.90 1.39
C GLY A 281 6.21 -6.25 0.86
N LEU A 282 5.52 -5.31 0.20
CA LEU A 282 4.21 -5.54 -0.42
C LEU A 282 4.35 -5.85 -1.90
N ASP A 283 3.85 -7.01 -2.33
CA ASP A 283 3.63 -7.32 -3.73
C ASP A 283 2.46 -6.45 -4.26
N ASP A 284 2.58 -5.86 -5.45
CA ASP A 284 1.48 -5.11 -6.09
C ASP A 284 0.25 -5.98 -6.34
N ASP A 285 0.39 -7.30 -6.42
CA ASP A 285 -0.73 -8.23 -6.52
C ASP A 285 -1.29 -8.65 -5.16
N ASP A 286 -0.52 -8.46 -4.09
CA ASP A 286 -1.05 -8.47 -2.72
C ASP A 286 -2.01 -7.30 -2.47
N GLN A 287 -2.16 -6.35 -3.41
CA GLN A 287 -3.15 -5.27 -3.34
C GLN A 287 -4.50 -5.63 -4.00
N TYR A 288 -4.58 -6.70 -4.81
CA TYR A 288 -5.81 -7.12 -5.49
C TYR A 288 -6.40 -8.38 -4.83
N ALA A 289 -7.64 -8.28 -4.38
CA ALA A 289 -8.41 -9.34 -3.70
C ALA A 289 -8.96 -10.40 -4.67
N ALA A 290 -9.57 -9.95 -5.77
CA ALA A 290 -10.31 -10.80 -6.68
C ALA A 290 -9.37 -11.69 -7.50
N GLN A 291 -9.33 -12.97 -7.16
CA GLN A 291 -8.71 -13.98 -7.98
C GLN A 291 -9.64 -14.37 -9.13
N THR A 292 -9.08 -14.56 -10.32
CA THR A 292 -9.86 -14.96 -11.48
C THR A 292 -9.78 -16.48 -11.62
N PHE A 293 -10.93 -17.13 -11.51
CA PHE A 293 -11.08 -18.56 -11.77
C PHE A 293 -11.57 -18.77 -13.19
N VAL A 294 -11.02 -19.77 -13.88
CA VAL A 294 -11.40 -20.11 -15.24
C VAL A 294 -11.63 -21.61 -15.36
N VAL A 295 -12.57 -21.97 -16.23
CA VAL A 295 -12.78 -23.35 -16.65
C VAL A 295 -12.32 -23.53 -18.09
N ASN A 296 -11.48 -24.52 -18.32
CA ASN A 296 -10.99 -24.90 -19.62
C ASN A 296 -12.00 -25.86 -20.27
N ASN A 297 -12.93 -25.31 -21.05
CA ASN A 297 -13.96 -26.08 -21.78
C ASN A 297 -13.41 -26.94 -22.95
N ARG A 298 -12.12 -27.28 -22.93
CA ARG A 298 -11.42 -27.96 -24.02
C ARG A 298 -11.54 -29.47 -23.89
N GLU A 299 -12.65 -30.03 -24.36
CA GLU A 299 -12.62 -31.39 -24.93
C GLU A 299 -11.88 -31.30 -26.27
N VAL A 300 -10.55 -31.47 -26.28
CA VAL A 300 -9.73 -31.44 -27.51
C VAL A 300 -9.82 -32.76 -28.29
N ASN A 301 -10.38 -33.81 -27.69
CA ASN A 301 -10.33 -35.18 -28.23
C ASN A 301 -11.57 -35.60 -29.02
N THR A 302 -12.63 -34.80 -29.06
CA THR A 302 -13.77 -35.02 -29.97
C THR A 302 -13.51 -34.24 -31.26
N GLN A 303 -13.40 -34.94 -32.39
CA GLN A 303 -13.43 -34.26 -33.70
C GLN A 303 -14.75 -33.50 -33.77
N ARG A 304 -14.65 -32.17 -33.74
CA ARG A 304 -15.80 -31.28 -33.78
C ARG A 304 -16.67 -31.58 -34.99
N ASP A 305 -17.97 -31.72 -34.78
CA ASP A 305 -18.93 -31.82 -35.87
C ASP A 305 -18.87 -30.54 -36.71
N LYS A 306 -18.52 -30.67 -37.99
CA LYS A 306 -18.40 -29.55 -38.92
C LYS A 306 -19.77 -28.93 -39.26
N THR A 307 -20.86 -29.58 -38.88
CA THR A 307 -22.23 -29.10 -39.09
C THR A 307 -22.78 -28.28 -37.92
N GLU A 308 -22.13 -28.29 -36.75
CA GLU A 308 -22.46 -27.40 -35.64
C GLU A 308 -22.00 -25.96 -35.95
N LEU A 309 -22.96 -25.14 -36.34
CA LEU A 309 -22.82 -23.69 -36.33
C LEU A 309 -22.56 -23.24 -34.89
N LEU A 310 -21.42 -22.60 -34.65
CA LEU A 310 -21.18 -21.88 -33.41
C LEU A 310 -22.27 -20.81 -33.31
N ASP A 311 -23.18 -20.94 -32.35
CA ASP A 311 -23.98 -19.80 -31.96
C ASP A 311 -23.05 -18.81 -31.24
N THR A 312 -22.45 -17.93 -32.04
CA THR A 312 -21.56 -16.88 -31.57
C THR A 312 -22.21 -16.01 -30.49
N ALA A 313 -23.55 -16.01 -30.36
CA ALA A 313 -24.24 -15.30 -29.29
C ALA A 313 -24.03 -15.92 -27.90
N ILE A 314 -23.83 -17.24 -27.78
CA ILE A 314 -23.74 -17.94 -26.48
C ILE A 314 -22.48 -17.52 -25.67
N PRO A 315 -21.26 -17.49 -26.24
CA PRO A 315 -20.07 -17.03 -25.52
C PRO A 315 -20.14 -15.56 -25.08
N PHE A 316 -20.93 -14.71 -25.75
CA PHE A 316 -21.12 -13.29 -25.41
C PHE A 316 -22.40 -13.02 -24.61
N ASN A 317 -23.20 -14.05 -24.30
CA ASN A 317 -24.41 -13.91 -23.53
C ASN A 317 -24.07 -13.66 -22.04
N LYS A 318 -24.37 -12.46 -21.55
CA LYS A 318 -24.08 -12.04 -20.17
C LYS A 318 -24.72 -12.95 -19.11
N HIS A 319 -25.92 -13.49 -19.35
CA HIS A 319 -26.58 -14.38 -18.40
C HIS A 319 -25.86 -15.72 -18.29
N VAL A 320 -25.44 -16.29 -19.43
CA VAL A 320 -24.67 -17.53 -19.46
C VAL A 320 -23.31 -17.34 -18.80
N GLN A 321 -22.60 -16.24 -19.12
CA GLN A 321 -21.32 -15.91 -18.47
C GLN A 321 -21.46 -15.76 -16.95
N SER A 322 -22.51 -15.07 -16.48
CA SER A 322 -22.79 -14.90 -15.06
C SER A 322 -23.08 -16.24 -14.37
N ARG A 323 -23.93 -17.07 -14.96
CA ARG A 323 -24.22 -18.42 -14.43
C ARG A 323 -22.96 -19.28 -14.35
N THR A 324 -22.17 -19.33 -15.43
CA THR A 324 -20.91 -20.07 -15.42
C THR A 324 -19.96 -19.55 -14.35
N ALA A 325 -19.81 -18.23 -14.19
CA ALA A 325 -18.98 -17.65 -13.13
C ALA A 325 -19.44 -18.06 -11.72
N ILE A 326 -20.75 -18.10 -11.48
CA ILE A 326 -21.34 -18.59 -10.22
C ILE A 326 -21.01 -20.07 -10.01
N ASP A 327 -21.22 -20.91 -11.02
CA ASP A 327 -20.99 -22.36 -10.94
C ASP A 327 -19.50 -22.67 -10.67
N VAL A 328 -18.59 -21.97 -11.35
CA VAL A 328 -17.15 -22.07 -11.12
C VAL A 328 -16.79 -21.65 -9.70
N THR A 329 -17.31 -20.51 -9.25
CA THR A 329 -17.06 -20.03 -7.88
C THR A 329 -17.59 -21.02 -6.83
N ALA A 330 -18.77 -21.60 -7.06
CA ALA A 330 -19.35 -22.60 -6.17
C ALA A 330 -18.55 -23.91 -6.16
N SER A 331 -18.01 -24.33 -7.31
CA SER A 331 -17.08 -25.46 -7.43
C SER A 331 -15.81 -25.21 -6.61
N VAL A 332 -15.19 -24.04 -6.75
CA VAL A 332 -13.99 -23.64 -6.01
C VAL A 332 -14.25 -23.56 -4.49
N ARG A 333 -15.40 -23.03 -4.07
CA ARG A 333 -15.76 -22.99 -2.64
C ARG A 333 -15.91 -24.39 -2.04
N ARG A 334 -16.46 -25.34 -2.79
CA ARG A 334 -16.55 -26.74 -2.35
C ARG A 334 -15.19 -27.42 -2.33
N SER A 335 -14.29 -27.07 -3.23
CA SER A 335 -12.94 -27.66 -3.27
C SER A 335 -12.04 -27.24 -2.12
N HIS A 336 -12.26 -26.06 -1.53
CA HIS A 336 -11.52 -25.62 -0.35
C HIS A 336 -12.05 -26.24 0.95
N ASN A 337 -13.36 -26.48 1.04
CA ASN A 337 -14.00 -27.13 2.19
C ASN A 337 -13.90 -28.68 2.14
N MET A 338 -12.69 -29.23 2.07
CA MET A 338 -12.49 -30.69 2.01
C MET A 338 -12.53 -31.33 3.40
N GLY A 339 -13.61 -32.06 3.69
CA GLY A 339 -13.64 -32.95 4.86
C GLY A 339 -12.90 -34.27 4.64
N LEU A 340 -12.70 -35.03 5.73
CA LEU A 340 -12.07 -36.37 5.73
C LEU A 340 -12.79 -37.41 4.85
N GLN A 341 -14.02 -37.14 4.43
CA GLN A 341 -14.80 -38.01 3.54
C GLN A 341 -14.64 -37.65 2.05
N ASN A 342 -13.79 -36.68 1.72
CA ASN A 342 -13.60 -36.26 0.34
C ASN A 342 -12.98 -37.38 -0.50
N THR A 343 -13.57 -37.69 -1.65
CA THR A 343 -13.15 -38.77 -2.54
C THR A 343 -11.79 -38.52 -3.21
N GLN A 344 -11.29 -37.29 -3.20
CA GLN A 344 -9.98 -36.95 -3.72
C GLN A 344 -8.86 -37.28 -2.73
N LEU A 345 -9.14 -37.28 -1.42
CA LEU A 345 -8.17 -37.63 -0.37
C LEU A 345 -7.81 -39.12 -0.48
N LEU A 346 -6.51 -39.45 -0.46
CA LEU A 346 -6.09 -40.85 -0.36
C LEU A 346 -6.34 -41.33 1.06
N MET A 347 -7.35 -42.20 1.22
CA MET A 347 -7.75 -42.70 2.54
C MET A 347 -6.68 -43.64 3.10
N PRO A 348 -6.61 -43.84 4.43
CA PRO A 348 -5.59 -44.69 5.05
C PRO A 348 -5.51 -46.11 4.46
N LYS A 349 -6.66 -46.68 4.08
CA LYS A 349 -6.75 -47.95 3.34
C LYS A 349 -6.03 -47.93 2.00
N GLU A 350 -6.25 -46.88 1.21
CA GLU A 350 -5.66 -46.72 -0.12
C GLU A 350 -4.15 -46.45 -0.02
N LEU A 351 -3.73 -45.62 0.95
CA LEU A 351 -2.33 -45.36 1.25
C LEU A 351 -1.60 -46.65 1.65
N ASN A 352 -2.15 -47.42 2.60
CA ASN A 352 -1.57 -48.68 3.01
C ASN A 352 -1.43 -49.66 1.82
N LEU A 353 -2.46 -49.76 0.98
CA LEU A 353 -2.40 -50.57 -0.24
C LEU A 353 -1.32 -50.08 -1.20
N LEU A 354 -1.28 -48.78 -1.49
CA LEU A 354 -0.33 -48.16 -2.40
C LEU A 354 1.11 -48.39 -1.93
N ILE A 355 1.42 -48.07 -0.67
CA ILE A 355 2.76 -48.21 -0.10
C ILE A 355 3.23 -49.67 -0.17
N ASN A 356 2.39 -50.62 0.23
CA ASN A 356 2.71 -52.04 0.13
C ASN A 356 2.99 -52.50 -1.31
N LYS A 357 2.29 -51.92 -2.31
CA LYS A 357 2.56 -52.21 -3.72
C LYS A 357 3.85 -51.54 -4.19
N LEU A 358 4.13 -50.30 -3.78
CA LEU A 358 5.35 -49.59 -4.13
C LEU A 358 6.60 -50.32 -3.62
N ILE A 359 6.57 -50.80 -2.36
CA ILE A 359 7.65 -51.62 -1.79
C ILE A 359 7.89 -52.88 -2.65
N LYS A 360 6.82 -53.58 -3.05
CA LYS A 360 6.92 -54.77 -3.91
C LYS A 360 7.42 -54.45 -5.32
N LEU A 361 7.02 -53.32 -5.89
CA LEU A 361 7.45 -52.88 -7.22
C LEU A 361 8.92 -52.48 -7.24
N ALA A 362 9.41 -51.83 -6.19
CA ALA A 362 10.80 -51.43 -6.04
C ALA A 362 11.79 -52.63 -5.99
N ASN A 363 11.30 -53.82 -5.62
CA ASN A 363 12.09 -55.05 -5.66
C ASN A 363 12.26 -55.61 -7.09
N GLN A 364 11.46 -55.16 -8.06
CA GLN A 364 11.53 -55.62 -9.44
C GLN A 364 12.32 -54.59 -10.28
N PRO A 365 13.47 -54.96 -10.88
CA PRO A 365 14.31 -54.02 -11.62
C PRO A 365 13.55 -53.22 -12.70
N VAL A 366 12.66 -53.88 -13.43
CA VAL A 366 11.84 -53.27 -14.50
C VAL A 366 10.86 -52.20 -14.00
N ASN A 367 10.47 -52.25 -12.72
CA ASN A 367 9.50 -51.32 -12.13
C ASN A 367 10.13 -50.37 -11.09
N LEU A 368 11.45 -50.44 -10.88
CA LEU A 368 12.15 -49.66 -9.85
C LEU A 368 11.96 -48.16 -10.09
N GLU A 369 12.25 -47.69 -11.30
CA GLU A 369 12.12 -46.29 -11.66
C GLU A 369 10.69 -45.78 -11.52
N THR A 370 9.69 -46.54 -11.99
CA THR A 370 8.28 -46.19 -11.80
C THR A 370 7.90 -46.09 -10.32
N ALA A 371 8.41 -46.98 -9.47
CA ALA A 371 8.17 -46.91 -8.03
C ALA A 371 8.81 -45.67 -7.40
N ILE A 372 10.03 -45.30 -7.82
CA ILE A 372 10.72 -44.08 -7.38
C ILE A 372 9.90 -42.84 -7.77
N VAL A 373 9.46 -42.74 -9.03
CA VAL A 373 8.62 -41.62 -9.50
C VAL A 373 7.37 -41.49 -8.62
N MET A 374 6.67 -42.60 -8.36
CA MET A 374 5.46 -42.57 -7.52
C MET A 374 5.75 -42.15 -6.07
N TRP A 375 6.88 -42.56 -5.49
CA TRP A 375 7.31 -42.10 -4.17
C TRP A 375 7.61 -40.60 -4.16
N LEU A 376 8.35 -40.10 -5.15
CA LEU A 376 8.70 -38.69 -5.26
C LEU A 376 7.46 -37.80 -5.46
N MET A 377 6.49 -38.26 -6.27
CA MET A 377 5.21 -37.56 -6.44
C MET A 377 4.49 -37.39 -5.11
N MET A 378 4.43 -38.45 -4.29
CA MET A 378 3.72 -38.42 -3.01
C MET A 378 4.45 -37.62 -1.94
N LEU A 379 5.76 -37.85 -1.77
CA LEU A 379 6.53 -37.28 -0.66
C LEU A 379 6.96 -35.84 -0.91
N LEU A 380 7.25 -35.48 -2.17
CA LEU A 380 7.70 -34.13 -2.53
C LEU A 380 6.59 -33.26 -3.12
N SER A 381 5.40 -33.84 -3.38
CA SER A 381 4.28 -33.19 -4.05
C SER A 381 4.67 -32.55 -5.39
N LYS A 382 5.49 -33.25 -6.16
CA LYS A 382 6.01 -32.80 -7.47
C LYS A 382 5.37 -33.54 -8.63
N SER A 383 5.16 -32.82 -9.73
CA SER A 383 4.70 -33.42 -10.98
C SER A 383 5.79 -34.29 -11.61
N ILE A 384 5.42 -35.12 -12.59
CA ILE A 384 6.40 -35.95 -13.32
C ILE A 384 7.40 -35.06 -14.08
N GLU A 385 6.95 -33.92 -14.61
CA GLU A 385 7.82 -32.94 -15.28
C GLU A 385 8.86 -32.36 -14.31
N ASP A 386 8.44 -31.98 -13.10
CA ASP A 386 9.36 -31.48 -12.08
C ASP A 386 10.36 -32.55 -11.62
N ILE A 387 9.88 -33.80 -11.45
CA ILE A 387 10.71 -34.94 -11.02
C ILE A 387 11.76 -35.29 -12.06
N HIS A 388 11.41 -35.23 -13.36
CA HIS A 388 12.33 -35.51 -14.46
C HIS A 388 13.55 -34.59 -14.45
N ASN A 389 13.40 -33.36 -13.95
CA ASN A 389 14.48 -32.38 -13.87
C ASN A 389 15.35 -32.50 -12.61
N LEU A 390 15.05 -33.42 -11.69
CA LEU A 390 15.81 -33.59 -10.45
C LEU A 390 17.08 -34.42 -10.67
N VAL A 391 18.17 -33.98 -10.05
CA VAL A 391 19.49 -34.63 -10.15
C VAL A 391 20.01 -35.09 -8.80
N VAL A 392 20.84 -36.12 -8.80
CA VAL A 392 21.71 -36.49 -7.68
C VAL A 392 23.05 -35.76 -7.85
N PHE A 393 23.55 -35.17 -6.78
CA PHE A 393 24.87 -34.52 -6.75
C PHE A 393 25.55 -34.66 -5.39
N THR A 394 26.88 -34.50 -5.37
CA THR A 394 27.74 -34.70 -4.19
C THR A 394 28.62 -33.49 -3.86
N ASP A 395 28.67 -32.47 -4.73
CA ASP A 395 29.47 -31.25 -4.52
C ASP A 395 28.57 -30.02 -4.35
N LEU A 396 28.64 -29.38 -3.18
CA LEU A 396 27.89 -28.16 -2.85
C LEU A 396 28.38 -26.90 -3.58
N ARG A 397 29.50 -26.96 -4.32
CA ARG A 397 29.97 -25.85 -5.19
C ARG A 397 29.17 -25.77 -6.49
N ALA A 398 28.55 -26.86 -6.91
CA ALA A 398 27.75 -26.96 -8.13
C ALA A 398 26.29 -27.32 -7.78
N LYS A 399 25.66 -26.51 -6.92
CA LYS A 399 24.29 -26.76 -6.42
C LYS A 399 23.28 -26.86 -7.56
N GLN A 400 22.52 -27.95 -7.58
CA GLN A 400 21.39 -28.16 -8.48
C GLN A 400 20.15 -28.59 -7.68
N GLN A 401 18.97 -28.42 -8.25
CA GLN A 401 17.75 -28.89 -7.59
C GLN A 401 17.67 -30.41 -7.66
N GLY A 402 17.48 -31.07 -6.52
CA GLY A 402 17.46 -32.52 -6.45
C GLY A 402 18.01 -33.07 -5.14
N LEU A 403 18.68 -34.22 -5.20
CA LEU A 403 19.17 -34.96 -4.04
C LEU A 403 20.68 -34.76 -3.88
N TYR A 404 21.06 -34.02 -2.83
CA TYR A 404 22.44 -33.96 -2.36
C TYR A 404 22.76 -35.20 -1.51
N ILE A 405 23.86 -35.88 -1.79
CA ILE A 405 24.40 -36.94 -0.93
C ILE A 405 25.66 -36.41 -0.27
N ASP A 406 25.67 -36.36 1.06
CA ASP A 406 26.81 -35.85 1.83
C ASP A 406 27.94 -36.87 1.97
N GLU A 407 29.04 -36.43 2.59
CA GLU A 407 30.24 -37.24 2.83
C GLU A 407 29.99 -38.46 3.73
N PHE A 408 28.90 -38.44 4.51
CA PHE A 408 28.47 -39.54 5.38
C PHE A 408 27.47 -40.48 4.68
N GLY A 409 27.16 -40.23 3.41
CA GLY A 409 26.20 -41.01 2.64
C GLY A 409 24.74 -40.73 2.99
N GLN A 410 24.44 -39.62 3.65
CA GLN A 410 23.07 -39.19 3.95
C GLN A 410 22.51 -38.33 2.82
N GLY A 411 21.20 -38.45 2.58
CA GLY A 411 20.50 -37.77 1.48
C GLY A 411 19.74 -36.54 1.93
N TRP A 412 19.88 -35.45 1.19
CA TRP A 412 19.25 -34.16 1.44
C TRP A 412 18.63 -33.58 0.17
N TRP A 413 17.32 -33.40 0.16
CA TRP A 413 16.63 -32.67 -0.89
C TRP A 413 17.01 -31.20 -0.84
N LEU A 414 17.59 -30.68 -1.92
CA LEU A 414 17.92 -29.28 -2.08
C LEU A 414 16.90 -28.59 -3.01
N PHE A 415 16.19 -27.62 -2.45
CA PHE A 415 15.30 -26.72 -3.19
C PHE A 415 15.55 -25.26 -2.81
N TYR A 416 15.12 -24.35 -3.68
CA TYR A 416 15.25 -22.92 -3.45
C TYR A 416 13.90 -22.31 -3.07
N VAL A 417 13.89 -21.48 -2.04
CA VAL A 417 12.67 -20.73 -1.67
C VAL A 417 12.46 -19.58 -2.66
N SER A 418 11.33 -19.61 -3.33
CA SER A 418 10.86 -18.46 -4.11
C SER A 418 10.43 -17.35 -3.15
N HIS A 419 11.21 -16.28 -3.08
CA HIS A 419 10.80 -15.08 -2.38
C HIS A 419 9.79 -14.33 -3.25
N SER A 420 8.60 -14.05 -2.70
CA SER A 420 7.73 -13.04 -3.27
C SER A 420 8.35 -11.65 -3.15
N ALA A 421 9.27 -11.45 -2.19
CA ALA A 421 9.89 -10.16 -1.89
C ALA A 421 11.33 -10.24 -1.34
N LYS A 422 12.23 -9.38 -1.83
CA LYS A 422 13.56 -9.14 -1.24
C LYS A 422 13.63 -7.71 -0.69
N SER A 423 14.10 -7.56 0.55
CA SER A 423 14.34 -6.24 1.16
C SER A 423 15.33 -5.43 0.32
N LYS A 424 14.98 -4.17 0.02
CA LYS A 424 15.92 -3.16 -0.52
C LYS A 424 16.60 -2.34 0.59
N LEU A 425 16.12 -2.46 1.83
CA LEU A 425 16.69 -1.83 3.01
C LEU A 425 17.89 -2.63 3.48
N ASP A 426 18.92 -1.96 4.00
CA ASP A 426 20.01 -2.63 4.69
C ASP A 426 19.42 -3.55 5.76
N ASN A 427 19.81 -4.83 5.78
CA ASN A 427 19.24 -5.88 6.64
C ASN A 427 19.52 -5.67 8.15
N VAL A 428 19.83 -4.44 8.58
CA VAL A 428 20.14 -4.10 9.96
C VAL A 428 18.90 -4.33 10.82
N GLY A 429 18.94 -5.37 11.64
CA GLY A 429 17.90 -5.68 12.61
C GLY A 429 16.78 -6.63 12.15
N LEU A 430 16.83 -7.07 10.88
CA LEU A 430 15.93 -8.09 10.34
C LEU A 430 16.58 -9.49 10.47
N ARG A 431 15.77 -10.54 10.55
CA ARG A 431 16.27 -11.93 10.64
C ARG A 431 16.98 -12.31 9.32
N PRO A 432 18.22 -12.82 9.35
CA PRO A 432 18.92 -13.25 8.15
C PRO A 432 18.27 -14.51 7.58
N VAL A 433 17.94 -14.50 6.29
CA VAL A 433 17.28 -15.63 5.62
C VAL A 433 18.21 -16.34 4.64
N LYS A 434 18.06 -17.65 4.54
CA LYS A 434 18.65 -18.47 3.49
C LYS A 434 17.66 -18.79 2.39
N GLU A 435 18.19 -18.95 1.19
CA GLU A 435 17.41 -19.31 -0.01
C GLU A 435 17.49 -20.81 -0.30
N ASP A 436 18.60 -21.46 0.06
CA ASP A 436 18.84 -22.89 -0.10
C ASP A 436 18.32 -23.69 1.09
N VAL A 437 17.34 -24.56 0.83
CA VAL A 437 16.68 -25.39 1.84
C VAL A 437 17.07 -26.83 1.65
N PHE A 438 17.58 -27.44 2.72
CA PHE A 438 17.93 -28.86 2.77
C PHE A 438 16.90 -29.61 3.60
N THR A 439 16.26 -30.62 3.01
CA THR A 439 15.26 -31.46 3.68
C THR A 439 15.71 -32.91 3.64
N ALA A 440 15.71 -33.60 4.77
CA ALA A 440 16.16 -34.99 4.84
C ALA A 440 15.37 -35.90 3.87
N CYS A 441 16.09 -36.76 3.15
CA CYS A 441 15.51 -37.80 2.30
C CYS A 441 15.39 -39.10 3.09
N PRO A 442 14.20 -39.74 3.17
CA PRO A 442 14.05 -40.99 3.91
C PRO A 442 15.03 -42.07 3.46
N ASP A 443 15.64 -42.78 4.41
CA ASP A 443 16.70 -43.76 4.13
C ASP A 443 16.27 -44.86 3.15
N PHE A 444 14.99 -45.29 3.21
CA PHE A 444 14.48 -46.29 2.27
C PHE A 444 14.46 -45.75 0.83
N LEU A 445 14.08 -44.48 0.64
CA LEU A 445 13.99 -43.86 -0.67
C LEU A 445 15.39 -43.57 -1.24
N LEU A 446 16.31 -43.09 -0.40
CA LEU A 446 17.71 -42.91 -0.77
C LEU A 446 18.31 -44.20 -1.32
N LYS A 447 18.10 -45.34 -0.65
CA LYS A 447 18.57 -46.66 -1.11
C LYS A 447 17.99 -47.05 -2.47
N LEU A 448 16.72 -46.73 -2.74
CA LEU A 448 16.10 -46.99 -4.04
C LEU A 448 16.71 -46.11 -5.15
N ILE A 449 16.91 -44.82 -4.87
CA ILE A 449 17.51 -43.88 -5.82
C ILE A 449 18.95 -44.28 -6.14
N VAL A 450 19.78 -44.55 -5.12
CA VAL A 450 21.17 -45.01 -5.32
C VAL A 450 21.21 -46.31 -6.13
N LYS A 451 20.28 -47.25 -5.87
CA LYS A 451 20.15 -48.48 -6.68
C LYS A 451 19.79 -48.18 -8.14
N ASN A 452 18.95 -47.19 -8.41
CA ASN A 452 18.58 -46.77 -9.78
C ASN A 452 19.71 -46.00 -10.48
N MET A 453 20.53 -45.27 -9.72
CA MET A 453 21.71 -44.57 -10.23
C MET A 453 22.78 -45.54 -10.73
N GLY A 454 22.89 -46.71 -10.11
CA GLY A 454 23.88 -47.72 -10.47
C GLY A 454 25.29 -47.24 -10.17
N ALA A 455 26.17 -47.25 -11.19
CA ALA A 455 27.55 -46.78 -11.05
C ALA A 455 27.70 -45.24 -11.13
N ARG A 456 26.61 -44.50 -11.39
CA ARG A 456 26.65 -43.04 -11.54
C ARG A 456 26.71 -42.37 -10.18
N ALA A 457 27.73 -41.56 -9.95
CA ALA A 457 27.85 -40.74 -8.73
C ALA A 457 26.96 -39.50 -8.76
N ASN A 458 26.80 -38.87 -9.92
CA ASN A 458 25.98 -37.67 -10.14
C ASN A 458 25.17 -37.83 -11.43
N GLY A 459 24.03 -37.13 -11.55
CA GLY A 459 23.20 -37.14 -12.78
C GLY A 459 21.69 -37.18 -12.49
N PRO A 460 20.84 -37.32 -13.53
CA PRO A 460 19.38 -37.33 -13.36
C PRO A 460 18.92 -38.56 -12.57
N ILE A 461 17.93 -38.35 -11.69
CA ILE A 461 17.34 -39.43 -10.87
C ILE A 461 16.60 -40.46 -11.75
N ILE A 462 16.01 -39.97 -12.84
CA ILE A 462 15.23 -40.75 -13.80
C ILE A 462 16.06 -40.99 -15.06
N ASN A 463 16.02 -42.21 -15.59
CA ASN A 463 16.78 -42.58 -16.80
C ASN A 463 15.97 -42.39 -18.08
N GLU A 464 14.66 -42.60 -18.03
CA GLU A 464 13.79 -42.40 -19.19
C GLU A 464 13.71 -40.91 -19.56
N GLU A 465 14.16 -40.56 -20.76
CA GLU A 465 14.15 -39.17 -21.26
C GLU A 465 12.74 -38.74 -21.72
N ASN A 466 11.87 -39.69 -22.10
CA ASN A 466 10.53 -39.36 -22.57
C ASN A 466 9.52 -39.30 -21.44
N THR A 467 9.19 -38.08 -21.01
CA THR A 467 8.20 -37.82 -19.95
C THR A 467 6.83 -38.47 -20.21
N GLN A 468 6.38 -38.56 -21.47
CA GLN A 468 5.09 -39.17 -21.80
C GLN A 468 5.06 -40.67 -21.51
N VAL A 469 6.18 -41.37 -21.74
CA VAL A 469 6.31 -42.80 -21.43
C VAL A 469 6.21 -43.03 -19.93
N ILE A 470 6.80 -42.14 -19.13
CA ILE A 470 6.70 -42.18 -17.67
C ILE A 470 5.25 -41.98 -17.23
N ILE A 471 4.58 -40.96 -17.78
CA ILE A 471 3.17 -40.66 -17.48
C ILE A 471 2.28 -41.88 -17.76
N ASP A 472 2.41 -42.47 -18.95
CA ASP A 472 1.60 -43.62 -19.37
C ASP A 472 1.86 -44.85 -18.49
N ASN A 473 3.13 -45.10 -18.14
CA ASN A 473 3.52 -46.22 -17.29
C ASN A 473 2.97 -46.07 -15.87
N VAL A 474 3.10 -44.89 -15.26
CA VAL A 474 2.57 -44.58 -13.93
C VAL A 474 1.04 -44.71 -13.93
N ALA A 475 0.36 -44.10 -14.90
CA ALA A 475 -1.09 -44.16 -15.03
C ALA A 475 -1.59 -45.60 -15.20
N LYS A 476 -0.96 -46.39 -16.06
CA LYS A 476 -1.28 -47.81 -16.28
C LYS A 476 -1.08 -48.63 -15.00
N LYS A 477 -0.02 -48.35 -14.22
CA LYS A 477 0.25 -49.06 -12.97
C LYS A 477 -0.78 -48.73 -11.90
N LEU A 478 -1.10 -47.46 -11.71
CA LEU A 478 -2.12 -46.97 -10.77
C LEU A 478 -3.51 -47.55 -11.10
N LYS A 479 -3.88 -47.56 -12.38
CA LYS A 479 -5.12 -48.19 -12.84
C LYS A 479 -5.17 -49.67 -12.49
N LYS A 480 -4.09 -50.42 -12.77
CA LYS A 480 -4.00 -51.85 -12.44
C LYS A 480 -4.08 -52.14 -10.93
N ILE A 481 -3.56 -51.25 -10.08
CA ILE A 481 -3.68 -51.37 -8.63
C ILE A 481 -5.15 -51.16 -8.21
N SER A 482 -5.80 -50.13 -8.78
CA SER A 482 -7.19 -49.77 -8.49
C SER A 482 -8.17 -50.86 -8.90
N ASP A 483 -8.09 -51.34 -10.15
CA ASP A 483 -9.01 -52.33 -10.72
C ASP A 483 -9.03 -53.65 -9.93
N ARG A 484 -7.92 -53.99 -9.26
CA ARG A 484 -7.77 -55.27 -8.53
C ARG A 484 -8.33 -55.28 -7.12
N HIS A 485 -8.61 -54.12 -6.51
CA HIS A 485 -8.84 -54.04 -5.06
C HIS A 485 -10.18 -53.41 -4.64
N SER A 486 -11.06 -53.04 -5.58
CA SER A 486 -12.35 -52.35 -5.30
C SER A 486 -12.22 -51.10 -4.42
N SER A 487 -10.99 -50.66 -4.15
CA SER A 487 -10.62 -49.41 -3.48
C SER A 487 -10.76 -48.27 -4.48
N GLY A 488 -10.98 -47.06 -4.00
CA GLY A 488 -11.17 -45.87 -4.85
C GLY A 488 -10.09 -45.75 -5.94
N ARG A 489 -10.43 -45.07 -7.04
CA ARG A 489 -9.54 -44.93 -8.20
C ARG A 489 -8.29 -44.14 -7.79
N LEU A 490 -7.14 -44.81 -7.71
CA LEU A 490 -5.85 -44.15 -7.57
C LEU A 490 -5.52 -43.45 -8.89
N SER A 491 -5.01 -42.22 -8.82
CA SER A 491 -4.65 -41.42 -10.00
C SER A 491 -3.39 -40.61 -9.76
N VAL A 492 -2.73 -40.22 -10.85
CA VAL A 492 -1.55 -39.34 -10.84
C VAL A 492 -1.83 -38.07 -10.04
N ARG A 493 -3.00 -37.44 -10.27
CA ARG A 493 -3.44 -36.23 -9.56
C ARG A 493 -3.56 -36.42 -8.06
N ARG A 494 -4.21 -37.50 -7.61
CA ARG A 494 -4.36 -37.79 -6.16
C ARG A 494 -3.01 -38.02 -5.48
N LEU A 495 -2.04 -38.56 -6.22
CA LEU A 495 -0.70 -38.82 -5.72
C LEU A 495 0.13 -37.54 -5.58
N VAL A 496 0.19 -36.70 -6.62
CA VAL A 496 0.93 -35.41 -6.58
C VAL A 496 0.34 -34.47 -5.53
N ASN A 497 -0.99 -34.40 -5.45
CA ASN A 497 -1.69 -33.47 -4.55
C ASN A 497 -1.97 -34.07 -3.17
N PHE A 498 -1.46 -35.27 -2.86
CA PHE A 498 -1.76 -35.98 -1.62
C PHE A 498 -1.57 -35.10 -0.39
N THR A 499 -0.37 -34.52 -0.22
CA THR A 499 -0.03 -33.67 0.92
C THR A 499 -0.97 -32.47 1.02
N SER A 500 -1.24 -31.81 -0.10
CA SER A 500 -2.16 -30.66 -0.14
C SER A 500 -3.58 -31.05 0.31
N TYR A 501 -4.09 -32.19 -0.18
CA TYR A 501 -5.41 -32.70 0.22
C TYR A 501 -5.45 -33.12 1.68
N TYR A 502 -4.39 -33.74 2.18
CA TYR A 502 -4.28 -34.15 3.57
C TYR A 502 -4.24 -32.94 4.51
N LEU A 503 -3.43 -31.92 4.20
CA LEU A 503 -3.35 -30.70 5.02
C LEU A 503 -4.68 -29.94 5.04
N ASN A 504 -5.32 -29.75 3.89
CA ASN A 504 -6.61 -29.07 3.82
C ASN A 504 -7.76 -29.83 4.53
N SER A 505 -7.60 -31.12 4.84
CA SER A 505 -8.63 -31.93 5.50
C SER A 505 -8.35 -32.23 6.98
N THR A 506 -7.10 -32.06 7.44
CA THR A 506 -6.69 -32.38 8.82
C THR A 506 -6.17 -31.18 9.60
N ASP A 507 -5.72 -30.13 8.91
CA ASP A 507 -5.08 -28.94 9.48
C ASP A 507 -3.87 -29.25 10.40
N VAL A 508 -3.20 -30.39 10.20
CA VAL A 508 -2.15 -30.88 11.12
C VAL A 508 -0.94 -29.95 11.22
N ILE A 509 -0.55 -29.31 10.09
CA ILE A 509 0.51 -28.32 9.98
C ILE A 509 0.16 -27.27 8.92
N ASP A 510 0.77 -26.08 8.99
CA ASP A 510 0.58 -25.03 7.97
C ASP A 510 1.22 -25.47 6.63
N PRO A 511 0.50 -25.38 5.49
CA PRO A 511 1.04 -25.74 4.17
C PRO A 511 2.33 -25.00 3.78
N ILE A 512 2.65 -23.88 4.43
CA ILE A 512 3.90 -23.14 4.19
C ILE A 512 5.15 -23.99 4.44
N TYR A 513 5.08 -24.95 5.38
CA TYR A 513 6.19 -25.85 5.67
C TYR A 513 6.53 -26.73 4.46
N ILE A 514 5.52 -27.18 3.71
CA ILE A 514 5.70 -27.97 2.48
C ILE A 514 6.19 -27.12 1.34
N ASP A 515 5.61 -25.92 1.17
CA ASP A 515 6.03 -24.98 0.13
C ASP A 515 7.53 -24.65 0.26
N TYR A 516 7.99 -24.27 1.45
CA TYR A 516 9.42 -23.95 1.67
C TYR A 516 10.34 -25.17 1.61
N SER A 517 9.86 -26.36 1.95
CA SER A 517 10.70 -27.57 1.95
C SER A 517 10.95 -28.14 0.56
N TYR A 518 9.96 -28.05 -0.33
CA TYR A 518 9.98 -28.74 -1.63
C TYR A 518 9.71 -27.82 -2.83
N ALA A 519 9.57 -26.51 -2.63
CA ALA A 519 9.31 -25.51 -3.67
C ALA A 519 8.10 -25.88 -4.55
N VAL A 520 6.99 -26.25 -3.90
CA VAL A 520 5.75 -26.69 -4.57
C VAL A 520 4.93 -25.48 -5.06
N ASN A 521 5.12 -24.29 -4.48
CA ASN A 521 4.40 -23.06 -4.84
C ASN A 521 2.88 -23.26 -4.83
N MET A 522 2.36 -23.74 -3.70
CA MET A 522 0.94 -24.00 -3.55
C MET A 522 0.12 -22.71 -3.70
N TYR A 523 -1.00 -22.78 -4.41
CA TYR A 523 -1.89 -21.64 -4.57
C TYR A 523 -2.38 -21.09 -3.21
N THR A 524 -2.61 -21.97 -2.23
CA THR A 524 -3.07 -21.63 -0.88
C THR A 524 -2.02 -20.87 -0.05
N THR A 525 -0.73 -21.08 -0.30
CA THR A 525 0.37 -20.43 0.44
C THR A 525 0.84 -19.11 -0.19
N ARG A 526 0.30 -18.73 -1.37
CA ARG A 526 0.78 -17.58 -2.16
C ARG A 526 0.88 -16.27 -1.36
N VAL A 527 -0.11 -15.96 -0.54
CA VAL A 527 -0.11 -14.73 0.28
C VAL A 527 0.63 -14.96 1.60
N ALA A 528 0.40 -16.10 2.24
CA ALA A 528 0.99 -16.43 3.53
C ALA A 528 2.53 -16.46 3.48
N ARG A 529 3.12 -16.96 2.39
CA ARG A 529 4.57 -17.03 2.17
C ARG A 529 5.28 -15.68 2.16
N SER A 530 4.59 -14.59 1.86
CA SER A 530 5.19 -13.25 1.86
C SER A 530 5.51 -12.78 3.29
N TYR A 531 4.75 -13.26 4.27
CA TYR A 531 4.83 -12.83 5.66
C TYR A 531 5.48 -13.85 6.61
N ALA A 532 5.68 -15.10 6.18
CA ALA A 532 6.21 -16.16 7.04
C ALA A 532 7.74 -16.20 7.04
N ASN A 533 8.34 -16.26 8.22
CA ASN A 533 9.76 -16.53 8.44
C ASN A 533 9.88 -17.70 9.42
N LEU A 534 10.49 -18.80 8.99
CA LEU A 534 10.52 -20.06 9.71
C LEU A 534 11.94 -20.38 10.16
N ARG A 535 12.07 -20.96 11.35
CA ARG A 535 13.28 -21.68 11.77
C ARG A 535 13.39 -22.99 11.01
N ASP A 536 14.58 -23.31 10.51
CA ASP A 536 14.81 -24.49 9.68
C ASP A 536 14.63 -25.80 10.46
N HIS A 537 15.06 -25.84 11.71
CA HIS A 537 14.83 -27.01 12.58
C HIS A 537 13.33 -27.19 12.88
N ALA A 538 12.62 -26.10 13.20
CA ALA A 538 11.18 -26.14 13.43
C ALA A 538 10.41 -26.61 12.18
N ARG A 539 10.81 -26.16 10.98
CA ARG A 539 10.23 -26.63 9.72
C ARG A 539 10.35 -28.15 9.59
N SER A 540 11.52 -28.72 9.87
CA SER A 540 11.74 -30.17 9.78
C SER A 540 10.95 -30.94 10.84
N GLN A 541 10.77 -30.38 12.04
CA GLN A 541 9.88 -30.96 13.07
C GLN A 541 8.42 -30.97 12.64
N GLN A 542 7.95 -29.96 11.91
CA GLN A 542 6.59 -29.94 11.37
C GLN A 542 6.41 -31.00 10.26
N LEU A 543 7.41 -31.21 9.40
CA LEU A 543 7.39 -32.31 8.44
C LEU A 543 7.31 -33.68 9.14
N ASP A 544 8.09 -33.87 10.19
CA ASP A 544 8.04 -35.09 11.02
C ASP A 544 6.64 -35.28 11.64
N LYS A 545 6.02 -34.22 12.17
CA LYS A 545 4.64 -34.24 12.68
C LYS A 545 3.64 -34.65 11.61
N LEU A 546 3.72 -34.09 10.41
CA LEU A 546 2.86 -34.46 9.28
C LEU A 546 2.98 -35.95 8.94
N TRP A 547 4.20 -36.43 8.71
CA TRP A 547 4.39 -37.80 8.24
C TRP A 547 4.08 -38.83 9.33
N LYS A 548 4.32 -38.51 10.61
CA LYS A 548 3.84 -39.32 11.74
C LYS A 548 2.32 -39.38 11.81
N SER A 549 1.61 -38.29 11.54
CA SER A 549 0.14 -38.28 11.47
C SER A 549 -0.36 -39.24 10.37
N VAL A 550 0.25 -39.19 9.19
CA VAL A 550 -0.09 -40.09 8.08
C VAL A 550 0.21 -41.56 8.43
N GLU A 551 1.35 -41.84 9.05
CA GLU A 551 1.71 -43.19 9.51
C GLU A 551 0.75 -43.72 10.59
N GLN A 552 0.36 -42.87 11.53
CA GLN A 552 -0.61 -43.20 12.58
C GLN A 552 -1.98 -43.52 12.01
N ASP A 553 -2.47 -42.74 11.04
CA ASP A 553 -3.74 -43.02 10.37
C ASP A 553 -3.73 -44.39 9.67
N ILE A 554 -2.60 -44.74 9.04
CA ILE A 554 -2.39 -46.05 8.40
C ILE A 554 -2.34 -47.17 9.44
N GLU A 555 -1.66 -46.95 10.56
CA GLU A 555 -1.57 -47.91 11.67
C GLU A 555 -2.94 -48.16 12.30
N LEU A 556 -3.71 -47.11 12.59
CA LEU A 556 -5.08 -47.19 13.10
C LEU A 556 -5.98 -48.00 12.17
N TYR A 557 -5.83 -47.82 10.85
CA TYR A 557 -6.58 -48.59 9.87
C TYR A 557 -6.13 -50.06 9.77
N SER A 558 -4.82 -50.30 9.69
CA SER A 558 -4.26 -51.62 9.37
C SER A 558 -4.02 -52.52 10.59
N GLY A 559 -4.04 -51.93 11.79
CA GLY A 559 -3.71 -52.57 13.06
C GLY A 559 -2.23 -52.88 13.23
N LYS A 560 -1.36 -52.37 12.35
CA LYS A 560 0.10 -52.60 12.39
C LYS A 560 0.86 -51.34 11.99
N PRO A 561 2.00 -51.04 12.63
CA PRO A 561 2.84 -49.93 12.21
C PRO A 561 3.41 -50.17 10.81
N LEU A 562 3.67 -49.07 10.10
CA LEU A 562 4.27 -49.13 8.77
C LEU A 562 5.70 -49.67 8.85
N SER A 563 6.10 -50.50 7.89
CA SER A 563 7.44 -51.14 7.89
C SER A 563 8.58 -50.19 7.50
N ILE A 564 8.26 -48.98 7.07
CA ILE A 564 9.19 -47.94 6.63
C ILE A 564 8.78 -46.63 7.28
N SER A 565 9.73 -45.73 7.49
CA SER A 565 9.44 -44.35 7.87
C SER A 565 9.38 -43.46 6.62
N LEU A 566 8.34 -42.64 6.52
CA LEU A 566 8.10 -41.71 5.43
C LEU A 566 8.92 -40.42 5.56
N PHE A 567 9.49 -40.14 6.75
CA PHE A 567 10.33 -38.98 7.00
C PHE A 567 11.32 -39.23 8.15
N ASP A 568 12.58 -38.91 7.93
CA ASP A 568 13.62 -38.99 8.96
C ASP A 568 13.96 -37.59 9.47
N LEU A 569 13.65 -37.29 10.75
CA LEU A 569 14.00 -36.01 11.36
C LEU A 569 15.52 -35.89 11.53
N ARG A 570 16.16 -35.16 10.61
CA ARG A 570 17.59 -34.85 10.62
C ARG A 570 17.81 -33.40 10.17
N HIS A 571 18.92 -32.82 10.61
CA HIS A 571 19.30 -31.44 10.27
C HIS A 571 20.71 -31.40 9.67
N LEU A 572 20.86 -30.76 8.51
CA LEU A 572 22.17 -30.63 7.85
C LEU A 572 23.09 -29.67 8.61
N SER A 573 22.54 -28.56 9.10
CA SER A 573 23.26 -27.58 9.91
C SER A 573 22.87 -27.70 11.38
N GLN A 574 23.86 -27.67 12.27
CA GLN A 574 23.62 -27.57 13.71
C GLN A 574 23.24 -26.14 14.13
N CYS A 575 23.61 -25.14 13.34
CA CYS A 575 23.21 -23.75 13.59
C CYS A 575 21.82 -23.49 13.02
N GLU A 576 20.93 -22.97 13.86
CA GLU A 576 19.58 -22.57 13.44
C GLU A 576 19.65 -21.47 12.37
N GLN A 577 18.85 -21.64 11.31
CA GLN A 577 18.76 -20.74 10.17
C GLN A 577 17.31 -20.35 9.95
N PHE A 578 17.09 -19.21 9.29
CA PHE A 578 15.74 -18.77 8.94
C PHE A 578 15.49 -18.87 7.45
N ILE A 579 14.26 -19.19 7.08
CA ILE A 579 13.80 -19.37 5.70
C ILE A 579 12.53 -18.53 5.49
N GLY A 580 12.38 -17.97 4.30
CA GLY A 580 11.16 -17.25 3.90
C GLY A 580 11.32 -15.72 3.89
N SER A 581 10.43 -15.02 4.57
CA SER A 581 10.34 -13.56 4.52
C SER A 581 11.55 -12.87 5.14
N SER A 582 12.17 -11.96 4.38
CA SER A 582 13.32 -11.15 4.81
C SER A 582 12.94 -9.90 5.63
N PHE A 583 11.64 -9.63 5.81
CA PHE A 583 11.14 -8.43 6.48
C PHE A 583 10.78 -8.64 7.96
N THR A 584 11.10 -9.82 8.51
CA THR A 584 10.76 -10.16 9.90
C THR A 584 11.80 -9.56 10.86
N PRO A 585 11.41 -8.65 11.75
CA PRO A 585 12.36 -8.06 12.71
C PRO A 585 12.79 -9.07 13.77
N THR A 586 13.99 -8.88 14.29
CA THR A 586 14.50 -9.63 15.45
C THR A 586 13.83 -9.15 16.75
N LYS A 587 13.75 -10.02 17.76
CA LYS A 587 13.17 -9.71 19.07
C LYS A 587 13.81 -8.47 19.70
N THR A 588 15.13 -8.38 19.65
CA THR A 588 15.90 -7.25 20.19
C THR A 588 15.49 -5.92 19.56
N VAL A 589 15.28 -5.90 18.24
CA VAL A 589 14.92 -4.68 17.50
C VAL A 589 13.49 -4.25 17.81
N VAL A 590 12.57 -5.21 17.96
CA VAL A 590 11.21 -4.90 18.42
C VAL A 590 11.25 -4.30 19.83
N SER A 591 12.01 -4.89 20.76
CA SER A 591 12.17 -4.33 22.11
C SER A 591 12.82 -2.94 22.10
N THR A 592 13.83 -2.69 21.26
CA THR A 592 14.44 -1.37 21.11
C THR A 592 13.44 -0.34 20.56
N LEU A 593 12.59 -0.74 19.60
CA LEU A 593 11.53 0.12 19.06
C LEU A 593 10.58 0.54 20.19
N ILE A 594 10.09 -0.46 20.95
CA ILE A 594 9.14 -0.24 22.05
C ILE A 594 9.76 0.67 23.11
N ASN A 595 11.02 0.43 23.48
CA ASN A 595 11.74 1.28 24.44
C ASN A 595 11.87 2.72 23.93
N SER A 596 12.28 2.90 22.66
CA SER A 596 12.39 4.23 22.06
C SER A 596 11.05 4.97 22.04
N LEU A 597 9.97 4.30 21.62
CA LEU A 597 8.63 4.88 21.62
C LEU A 597 8.17 5.26 23.03
N THR A 598 8.40 4.37 24.01
CA THR A 598 8.07 4.60 25.42
C THR A 598 8.83 5.81 25.96
N GLN A 599 10.15 5.89 25.75
CA GLN A 599 10.96 7.02 26.20
C GLN A 599 10.51 8.33 25.55
N ARG A 600 10.14 8.32 24.26
CA ARG A 600 9.63 9.51 23.59
C ARG A 600 8.29 9.98 24.16
N VAL A 601 7.39 9.07 24.54
CA VAL A 601 6.14 9.42 25.26
C VAL A 601 6.46 10.01 26.63
N LEU A 602 7.44 9.45 27.34
CA LEU A 602 7.82 9.94 28.67
C LEU A 602 8.51 11.32 28.60
N SER A 603 9.35 11.56 27.60
CA SER A 603 10.09 12.83 27.43
C SER A 603 9.21 13.96 26.92
N SER A 604 8.13 13.64 26.20
CA SER A 604 7.18 14.62 25.65
C SER A 604 6.06 14.99 26.63
N LYS A 605 6.09 14.51 27.88
CA LYS A 605 5.07 14.85 28.88
C LYS A 605 4.94 16.37 29.00
N PRO A 606 3.71 16.93 28.94
CA PRO A 606 3.53 18.37 29.00
C PRO A 606 4.08 18.96 30.30
N SER A 607 4.69 20.14 30.18
CA SER A 607 5.11 20.93 31.34
C SER A 607 3.91 21.38 32.17
N PHE A 608 4.13 21.82 33.41
CA PHE A 608 3.06 22.35 34.28
C PHE A 608 2.24 23.47 33.60
N GLN A 609 2.85 24.22 32.68
CA GLN A 609 2.22 25.30 31.94
C GLN A 609 1.32 24.83 30.79
N HIS A 610 1.35 23.54 30.44
CA HIS A 610 0.51 22.92 29.40
C HIS A 610 0.51 23.70 28.08
N ARG A 611 1.70 24.07 27.60
CA ARG A 611 1.83 24.81 26.34
C ARG A 611 1.29 23.95 25.19
N LEU A 612 0.66 24.60 24.21
CA LEU A 612 0.07 23.91 23.06
C LEU A 612 1.09 23.01 22.33
N ILE A 613 2.33 23.47 22.19
CA ILE A 613 3.41 22.69 21.56
C ILE A 613 3.72 21.40 22.35
N ASP A 614 3.76 21.47 23.69
CA ASP A 614 4.03 20.32 24.54
C ASP A 614 2.88 19.28 24.41
N ILE A 615 1.62 19.74 24.33
CA ILE A 615 0.45 18.89 24.12
C ILE A 615 0.51 18.20 22.74
N ILE A 616 0.90 18.93 21.70
CA ILE A 616 1.05 18.42 20.33
C ILE A 616 2.12 17.33 20.26
N GLU A 617 3.31 17.60 20.82
CA GLU A 617 4.41 16.64 20.83
C GLU A 617 4.02 15.38 21.61
N TYR A 618 3.39 15.55 22.77
CA TYR A 618 2.89 14.44 23.58
C TYR A 618 1.87 13.59 22.83
N HIS A 619 0.87 14.23 22.20
CA HIS A 619 -0.14 13.54 21.41
C HIS A 619 0.49 12.73 20.29
N ASN A 620 1.39 13.33 19.50
CA ASN A 620 2.06 12.62 18.40
C ASN A 620 2.86 11.41 18.89
N ALA A 621 3.58 11.54 20.00
CA ALA A 621 4.32 10.42 20.59
C ALA A 621 3.39 9.31 21.08
N PHE A 622 2.29 9.67 21.75
CA PHE A 622 1.31 8.71 22.27
C PHE A 622 0.54 8.00 21.14
N THR A 623 0.19 8.72 20.08
CA THR A 623 -0.40 8.16 18.85
C THR A 623 0.56 7.19 18.17
N ALA A 624 1.84 7.54 18.03
CA ALA A 624 2.84 6.66 17.41
C ALA A 624 3.04 5.36 18.19
N TYR A 625 3.12 5.43 19.53
CA TYR A 625 3.19 4.26 20.40
C TYR A 625 1.97 3.34 20.20
N THR A 626 0.77 3.91 20.28
CA THR A 626 -0.50 3.19 20.13
C THR A 626 -0.63 2.56 18.75
N ALA A 627 -0.23 3.28 17.69
CA ALA A 627 -0.31 2.79 16.32
C ALA A 627 0.64 1.62 16.05
N TRP A 628 1.89 1.68 16.51
CA TRP A 628 2.80 0.55 16.40
C TRP A 628 2.30 -0.67 17.18
N MET A 629 1.77 -0.47 18.39
CA MET A 629 1.16 -1.53 19.18
C MET A 629 -0.03 -2.16 18.43
N LEU A 630 -0.87 -1.34 17.78
CA LEU A 630 -1.98 -1.80 16.94
C LEU A 630 -1.49 -2.68 15.78
N LEU A 631 -0.48 -2.24 15.02
CA LEU A 631 0.04 -2.98 13.87
C LEU A 631 0.65 -4.34 14.29
N PHE A 632 1.43 -4.37 15.39
CA PHE A 632 2.02 -5.60 15.92
C PHE A 632 0.98 -6.55 16.53
N GLY A 633 -0.06 -6.01 17.19
CA GLY A 633 -1.06 -6.82 17.90
C GLY A 633 -2.12 -7.44 17.02
N THR A 634 -2.40 -6.83 15.87
CA THR A 634 -3.48 -7.27 14.98
C THR A 634 -2.99 -7.80 13.63
N GLY A 635 -1.72 -7.58 13.28
CA GLY A 635 -1.20 -7.88 11.96
C GLY A 635 -1.85 -7.04 10.84
N TYR A 636 -2.45 -5.89 11.19
CA TYR A 636 -2.98 -4.92 10.23
C TYR A 636 -1.89 -4.55 9.22
N ARG A 637 -2.20 -4.54 7.91
CA ARG A 637 -1.26 -3.99 6.92
C ARG A 637 -1.06 -2.49 7.16
N ALA A 638 0.13 -1.99 6.91
CA ALA A 638 0.38 -0.56 6.97
C ALA A 638 -0.47 0.14 5.89
N ALA A 639 -1.51 0.83 6.34
CA ALA A 639 -2.45 1.53 5.49
C ALA A 639 -2.74 2.92 6.06
N TRP A 640 -3.36 3.76 5.25
CA TRP A 640 -3.84 5.07 5.70
C TRP A 640 -5.02 4.88 6.65
N ASN A 641 -5.14 5.76 7.64
CA ASN A 641 -6.27 5.78 8.57
C ASN A 641 -6.57 4.40 9.21
N PRO A 642 -5.59 3.81 9.94
CA PRO A 642 -5.82 2.56 10.65
C PRO A 642 -6.89 2.78 11.73
N LEU A 643 -7.82 1.84 11.86
CA LEU A 643 -9.00 1.94 12.75
C LEU A 643 -9.83 3.23 12.52
N PRO A 644 -10.61 3.32 11.44
CA PRO A 644 -11.39 4.52 11.09
C PRO A 644 -12.38 5.04 12.15
N THR A 645 -12.78 4.19 13.10
CA THR A 645 -13.75 4.47 14.17
C THR A 645 -13.51 3.48 15.31
N PHE A 646 -13.73 3.88 16.56
CA PHE A 646 -13.64 2.97 17.70
C PHE A 646 -14.86 2.03 17.78
N ALA A 647 -15.92 2.25 17.01
CA ALA A 647 -17.05 1.31 16.90
C ALA A 647 -16.64 -0.07 16.37
N LEU A 648 -15.51 -0.16 15.66
CA LEU A 648 -14.93 -1.43 15.20
C LEU A 648 -14.17 -2.18 16.30
N PHE A 649 -13.90 -1.55 17.44
CA PHE A 649 -13.19 -2.16 18.56
C PHE A 649 -14.20 -2.58 19.64
N LEU A 650 -14.27 -3.88 19.90
CA LEU A 650 -15.16 -4.49 20.90
C LEU A 650 -14.31 -4.98 22.10
N PRO A 651 -14.01 -4.10 23.07
CA PRO A 651 -13.06 -4.39 24.14
C PRO A 651 -13.50 -5.50 25.10
N SER A 652 -14.81 -5.75 25.26
CA SER A 652 -15.31 -6.82 26.13
C SER A 652 -15.06 -8.21 25.56
N LEU A 653 -14.79 -8.30 24.26
CA LEU A 653 -14.54 -9.55 23.54
C LEU A 653 -13.10 -9.65 23.06
N ASN A 654 -12.22 -8.70 23.40
CA ASN A 654 -10.87 -8.60 22.83
C ASN A 654 -10.87 -8.74 21.29
N LEU A 655 -11.86 -8.12 20.64
CA LEU A 655 -12.11 -8.25 19.21
C LEU A 655 -11.99 -6.88 18.53
N MET A 656 -11.50 -6.87 17.29
CA MET A 656 -11.53 -5.70 16.41
C MET A 656 -11.90 -6.07 14.99
N GLY A 657 -12.77 -5.29 14.35
CA GLY A 657 -13.01 -5.33 12.91
C GLY A 657 -11.98 -4.50 12.14
N ILE A 658 -11.36 -5.08 11.12
CA ILE A 658 -10.35 -4.44 10.29
C ILE A 658 -10.59 -4.68 8.80
N SER A 659 -10.23 -3.70 7.98
CA SER A 659 -10.31 -3.74 6.52
C SER A 659 -9.09 -3.03 5.95
N ASP A 660 -8.13 -3.82 5.50
CA ASP A 660 -6.85 -3.31 4.98
C ASP A 660 -6.68 -3.51 3.47
N LYS A 661 -7.35 -4.53 2.90
CA LYS A 661 -7.23 -4.96 1.50
C LYS A 661 -8.59 -5.37 0.89
N ASP A 662 -9.57 -4.48 0.93
CA ASP A 662 -10.92 -4.79 0.43
C ASP A 662 -11.26 -4.20 -0.95
N ASP A 663 -12.00 -4.98 -1.72
CA ASP A 663 -12.68 -4.60 -2.96
C ASP A 663 -13.96 -3.79 -2.68
N SER A 664 -14.87 -3.67 -3.65
CA SER A 664 -16.18 -3.03 -3.45
C SER A 664 -17.10 -3.79 -2.50
N ASP A 665 -16.78 -5.05 -2.19
CA ASP A 665 -17.70 -6.02 -1.60
C ASP A 665 -17.24 -6.49 -0.20
N PHE A 666 -16.12 -5.93 0.31
CA PHE A 666 -15.60 -6.20 1.66
C PHE A 666 -15.24 -7.66 1.93
N SER A 667 -14.83 -8.38 0.88
CA SER A 667 -14.57 -9.83 0.91
C SER A 667 -13.40 -10.28 1.83
N HIS A 668 -12.52 -9.36 2.21
CA HIS A 668 -11.38 -9.52 3.12
C HIS A 668 -11.46 -8.65 4.38
N SER A 669 -12.62 -8.00 4.63
CA SER A 669 -12.91 -7.42 5.93
C SER A 669 -12.95 -8.54 6.94
N ARG A 670 -12.24 -8.37 8.05
CA ARG A 670 -12.04 -9.44 9.02
C ARG A 670 -12.19 -8.93 10.44
N ILE A 671 -12.61 -9.82 11.31
CA ILE A 671 -12.44 -9.64 12.75
C ILE A 671 -11.12 -10.29 13.17
N VAL A 672 -10.46 -9.70 14.15
CA VAL A 672 -9.19 -10.19 14.70
C VAL A 672 -9.23 -10.18 16.22
N ALA A 673 -8.45 -11.06 16.82
CA ALA A 673 -8.14 -11.03 18.23
C ALA A 673 -7.23 -9.83 18.54
N VAL A 674 -7.43 -9.23 19.71
CA VAL A 674 -6.70 -8.07 20.22
C VAL A 674 -6.07 -8.47 21.55
N PRO A 675 -4.72 -8.43 21.70
CA PRO A 675 -4.07 -8.71 22.97
C PRO A 675 -4.54 -7.73 24.06
N THR A 676 -4.59 -8.20 25.30
CA THR A 676 -5.09 -7.47 26.48
C THR A 676 -4.36 -6.15 26.69
N ALA A 677 -3.04 -6.14 26.46
CA ALA A 677 -2.23 -4.92 26.54
C ALA A 677 -2.67 -3.87 25.50
N LEU A 678 -2.92 -4.29 24.25
CA LEU A 678 -3.41 -3.41 23.20
C LEU A 678 -4.84 -2.94 23.48
N ALA A 679 -5.72 -3.84 23.94
CA ALA A 679 -7.09 -3.49 24.31
C ALA A 679 -7.12 -2.41 25.40
N THR A 680 -6.22 -2.52 26.38
CA THR A 680 -6.03 -1.50 27.43
C THR A 680 -5.49 -0.19 26.85
N GLN A 681 -4.47 -0.25 25.99
CA GLN A 681 -3.90 0.93 25.34
C GLN A 681 -4.93 1.68 24.48
N LEU A 682 -5.81 0.98 23.75
CA LEU A 682 -6.86 1.60 22.93
C LEU A 682 -7.93 2.29 23.78
N LYS A 683 -8.29 1.73 24.94
CA LYS A 683 -9.17 2.40 25.91
C LYS A 683 -8.53 3.70 26.42
N GLU A 684 -7.25 3.65 26.78
CA GLU A 684 -6.48 4.83 27.19
C GLU A 684 -6.32 5.85 26.07
N TYR A 685 -6.15 5.41 24.83
CA TYR A 685 -6.09 6.30 23.66
C TYR A 685 -7.42 6.99 23.38
N LYS A 686 -8.55 6.27 23.50
CA LYS A 686 -9.87 6.90 23.41
C LYS A 686 -10.09 7.94 24.52
N ARG A 687 -9.67 7.63 25.76
CA ARG A 687 -9.69 8.57 26.89
C ARG A 687 -8.82 9.80 26.63
N HIS A 688 -7.62 9.58 26.09
CA HIS A 688 -6.70 10.64 25.66
C HIS A 688 -7.33 11.62 24.69
N LEU A 689 -7.94 11.13 23.61
CA LEU A 689 -8.62 11.99 22.65
C LEU A 689 -9.78 12.78 23.27
N GLY A 690 -10.51 12.15 24.21
CA GLY A 690 -11.57 12.80 24.97
C GLY A 690 -11.11 13.96 25.86
N CYS A 691 -9.93 13.86 26.48
CA CYS A 691 -9.37 14.96 27.28
C CYS A 691 -8.65 15.99 26.40
N LEU A 692 -7.96 15.55 25.34
CA LEU A 692 -7.32 16.41 24.35
C LEU A 692 -8.33 17.40 23.73
N ARG A 693 -9.50 16.92 23.30
CA ARG A 693 -10.55 17.81 22.76
C ARG A 693 -11.02 18.84 23.79
N SER A 694 -11.11 18.48 25.07
CA SER A 694 -11.53 19.41 26.13
C SER A 694 -10.50 20.53 26.30
N LEU A 695 -9.21 20.21 26.26
CA LEU A 695 -8.13 21.20 26.29
C LEU A 695 -8.14 22.09 25.03
N LEU A 696 -8.26 21.48 23.85
CA LEU A 696 -8.27 22.20 22.58
C LEU A 696 -9.55 23.03 22.36
N ARG A 697 -10.64 22.75 23.08
CA ARG A 697 -11.88 23.54 22.98
C ARG A 697 -11.66 24.99 23.36
N VAL A 698 -10.81 25.22 24.36
CA VAL A 698 -10.45 26.56 24.84
C VAL A 698 -9.40 27.19 23.93
N LEU A 699 -8.38 26.43 23.54
CA LEU A 699 -7.22 26.96 22.81
C LEU A 699 -7.46 27.11 21.29
N MET A 700 -8.21 26.19 20.70
CA MET A 700 -8.37 26.02 19.25
C MET A 700 -9.77 25.46 18.90
N PRO A 701 -10.86 26.23 19.06
CA PRO A 701 -12.23 25.72 18.95
C PRO A 701 -12.55 25.12 17.58
N LYS A 702 -12.06 25.71 16.48
CA LYS A 702 -12.25 25.17 15.11
C LYS A 702 -11.60 23.80 14.94
N LEU A 703 -10.41 23.60 15.50
CA LEU A 703 -9.69 22.33 15.47
C LEU A 703 -10.40 21.29 16.33
N CYS A 704 -10.86 21.69 17.52
CA CYS A 704 -11.68 20.84 18.39
C CYS A 704 -12.94 20.33 17.67
N SER A 705 -13.67 21.18 16.94
CA SER A 705 -14.86 20.75 16.20
C SER A 705 -14.57 19.69 15.13
N ARG A 706 -13.35 19.67 14.56
CA ARG A 706 -12.92 18.59 13.65
C ARG A 706 -12.66 17.30 14.42
N ILE A 707 -11.99 17.38 15.58
CA ILE A 707 -11.70 16.21 16.43
C ILE A 707 -12.98 15.62 17.02
N ASP A 708 -13.96 16.44 17.39
CA ASP A 708 -15.28 15.97 17.85
C ASP A 708 -15.93 15.05 16.82
N ARG A 709 -15.89 15.43 15.54
CA ARG A 709 -16.40 14.58 14.45
C ARG A 709 -15.64 13.26 14.33
N ILE A 710 -14.36 13.20 14.68
CA ILE A 710 -13.58 11.96 14.64
C ILE A 710 -13.95 11.04 15.81
N VAL A 711 -14.05 11.59 17.02
CA VAL A 711 -14.25 10.82 18.26
C VAL A 711 -15.70 10.37 18.42
N ASP A 712 -16.66 11.23 18.07
CA ASP A 712 -18.09 10.98 18.27
C ASP A 712 -18.74 10.26 17.07
N VAL A 713 -17.98 9.99 16.00
CA VAL A 713 -18.44 9.27 14.80
C VAL A 713 -19.08 7.92 15.15
N ASP A 714 -18.59 7.23 16.20
CA ASP A 714 -19.14 5.96 16.66
C ASP A 714 -20.66 6.05 16.92
N GLN A 715 -21.13 7.14 17.54
CA GLN A 715 -22.54 7.33 17.88
C GLN A 715 -23.42 7.39 16.64
N HIS A 716 -22.91 7.98 15.57
CA HIS A 716 -23.61 8.09 14.29
C HIS A 716 -23.54 6.77 13.51
N VAL A 717 -22.35 6.16 13.41
CA VAL A 717 -22.15 4.95 12.60
C VAL A 717 -22.95 3.77 13.13
N LEU A 718 -23.13 3.65 14.45
CA LEU A 718 -23.95 2.60 15.06
C LEU A 718 -25.44 2.70 14.70
N SER A 719 -25.90 3.86 14.21
CA SER A 719 -27.28 4.05 13.74
C SER A 719 -27.50 3.71 12.26
N PHE A 720 -26.42 3.48 11.50
CA PHE A 720 -26.51 3.24 10.08
C PHE A 720 -27.15 1.89 9.74
N ASN A 721 -27.97 1.88 8.69
CA ASN A 721 -28.33 0.62 8.03
C ASN A 721 -27.16 0.08 7.20
N TYR A 722 -27.29 -1.16 6.72
CA TYR A 722 -26.25 -1.85 5.94
C TYR A 722 -25.71 -1.03 4.76
N SER A 723 -26.59 -0.38 3.98
CA SER A 723 -26.19 0.39 2.80
C SER A 723 -25.41 1.65 3.19
N GLN A 724 -25.88 2.37 4.21
CA GLN A 724 -25.21 3.56 4.75
C GLN A 724 -23.84 3.21 5.34
N ALA A 725 -23.76 2.15 6.15
CA ALA A 725 -22.50 1.68 6.73
C ALA A 725 -21.50 1.27 5.65
N SER A 726 -21.95 0.51 4.65
CA SER A 726 -21.14 0.10 3.50
C SER A 726 -20.59 1.31 2.73
N GLN A 727 -21.44 2.29 2.40
CA GLN A 727 -21.03 3.48 1.66
C GLN A 727 -20.10 4.38 2.48
N TRP A 728 -20.41 4.61 3.76
CA TRP A 728 -19.56 5.38 4.66
C TRP A 728 -18.18 4.73 4.80
N TYR A 729 -18.15 3.42 5.02
CA TYR A 729 -16.90 2.71 5.22
C TYR A 729 -16.04 2.70 3.95
N LYS A 730 -16.65 2.63 2.76
CA LYS A 730 -15.95 2.78 1.46
C LYS A 730 -15.22 4.11 1.33
N VAL A 731 -15.76 5.18 1.92
CA VAL A 731 -15.20 6.54 1.85
C VAL A 731 -14.08 6.73 2.88
N ILE A 732 -14.27 6.26 4.11
CA ILE A 732 -13.34 6.52 5.22
C ILE A 732 -12.13 5.56 5.25
N ARG A 733 -12.31 4.30 4.80
CA ARG A 733 -11.24 3.30 4.80
C ARG A 733 -10.08 3.78 3.94
N ASN A 734 -8.86 3.71 4.46
CA ASN A 734 -7.66 4.16 3.74
C ASN A 734 -7.76 5.61 3.21
N SER A 735 -8.66 6.43 3.77
CA SER A 735 -8.87 7.80 3.30
C SER A 735 -7.68 8.69 3.65
N ARG A 736 -7.26 9.47 2.66
CA ARG A 736 -6.25 10.52 2.85
C ARG A 736 -6.85 11.85 3.25
N LYS A 737 -8.16 12.03 3.00
CA LYS A 737 -8.88 13.28 3.22
C LYS A 737 -9.69 13.25 4.52
N GLU A 738 -10.47 12.20 4.69
CA GLU A 738 -11.35 12.04 5.85
C GLU A 738 -10.55 11.45 7.02
N GLN A 739 -10.65 12.07 8.19
CA GLN A 739 -9.82 11.72 9.33
C GLN A 739 -10.45 10.66 10.21
N GLY A 740 -9.64 9.73 10.70
CA GLY A 740 -10.02 8.83 11.78
C GLY A 740 -9.21 9.08 13.05
N PRO A 741 -9.43 8.26 14.09
CA PRO A 741 -8.84 8.43 15.43
C PRO A 741 -7.32 8.56 15.48
N PHE A 742 -6.59 8.00 14.50
CA PHE A 742 -5.14 8.06 14.43
C PHE A 742 -4.68 9.19 13.50
N PHE A 743 -4.24 10.30 14.08
CA PHE A 743 -3.71 11.45 13.37
C PHE A 743 -2.50 12.03 14.11
N PHE A 744 -1.65 12.76 13.38
CA PHE A 744 -0.62 13.61 13.97
C PHE A 744 -0.99 15.08 13.80
N PHE A 745 -0.56 15.91 14.74
CA PHE A 745 -0.51 17.34 14.56
C PHE A 745 0.78 17.74 13.85
N HIS A 746 0.68 18.71 12.95
CA HIS A 746 1.80 19.35 12.29
C HIS A 746 1.62 20.87 12.29
N GLN A 747 2.72 21.62 12.35
CA GLN A 747 2.68 23.07 12.22
C GLN A 747 2.76 23.47 10.74
N GLN A 748 1.81 24.29 10.29
CA GLN A 748 1.78 24.87 8.96
C GLN A 748 1.76 26.40 9.13
N GLY A 749 2.93 27.02 9.04
CA GLY A 749 3.12 28.43 9.41
C GLY A 749 2.81 28.65 10.89
N THR A 750 1.90 29.58 11.20
CA THR A 750 1.44 29.86 12.57
C THR A 750 0.28 28.96 13.02
N SER A 751 -0.26 28.12 12.12
CA SER A 751 -1.42 27.27 12.39
C SER A 751 -1.03 25.82 12.67
N VAL A 752 -1.85 25.12 13.44
CA VAL A 752 -1.70 23.68 13.70
C VAL A 752 -2.78 22.94 12.93
N VAL A 753 -2.36 21.95 12.14
CA VAL A 753 -3.25 21.10 11.34
C VAL A 753 -3.11 19.64 11.74
N THR A 754 -4.17 18.86 11.54
CA THR A 754 -4.15 17.41 11.71
C THR A 754 -3.88 16.73 10.38
N GLN A 755 -3.01 15.73 10.39
CA GLN A 755 -2.72 14.85 9.27
C GLN A 755 -3.03 13.40 9.66
N ASN A 756 -3.74 12.68 8.80
CA ASN A 756 -3.98 11.26 9.02
C ASN A 756 -2.68 10.47 9.14
N LEU A 757 -2.71 9.47 10.00
CA LEU A 757 -1.60 8.54 10.08
C LEU A 757 -1.46 7.76 8.76
N SER A 758 -0.26 7.84 8.19
CA SER A 758 0.15 7.09 7.00
C SER A 758 1.30 6.15 7.33
N PRO A 759 1.50 5.08 6.54
CA PRO A 759 2.64 4.17 6.72
C PRO A 759 3.98 4.91 6.78
N SER A 760 4.21 5.84 5.84
CA SER A 760 5.44 6.60 5.77
C SER A 760 5.58 7.58 6.94
N ALA A 761 4.50 8.22 7.39
CA ALA A 761 4.55 9.09 8.56
C ALA A 761 4.95 8.32 9.82
N LEU A 762 4.39 7.13 10.03
CA LEU A 762 4.69 6.29 11.19
C LEU A 762 6.15 5.80 11.19
N VAL A 763 6.65 5.33 10.04
CA VAL A 763 8.04 4.88 9.89
C VAL A 763 9.01 6.06 10.03
N ASN A 764 8.75 7.18 9.36
CA ASN A 764 9.61 8.37 9.44
C ASN A 764 9.67 8.92 10.86
N TYR A 765 8.58 8.83 11.63
CA TYR A 765 8.57 9.25 13.03
C TYR A 765 9.60 8.49 13.88
N CYS A 766 9.95 7.25 13.51
CA CYS A 766 10.86 6.39 14.28
C CYS A 766 12.26 6.24 13.64
N ARG A 767 12.51 6.90 12.50
CA ARG A 767 13.67 6.66 11.64
C ARG A 767 15.01 6.85 12.33
N ASP A 768 15.10 7.80 13.27
CA ASP A 768 16.34 8.10 14.00
C ASP A 768 16.70 7.02 15.02
N ALA A 769 15.73 6.22 15.46
CA ALA A 769 15.94 5.14 16.41
C ALA A 769 16.17 3.81 15.68
N ILE A 770 15.25 3.44 14.78
CA ILE A 770 15.29 2.16 14.07
C ILE A 770 14.64 2.32 12.69
N LEU A 771 15.27 1.71 11.68
CA LEU A 771 14.71 1.59 10.35
C LEU A 771 14.00 0.24 10.20
N LEU A 772 12.67 0.24 10.31
CA LEU A 772 11.84 -0.94 10.03
C LEU A 772 10.90 -0.68 8.83
N PRO A 773 10.59 -1.73 8.05
CA PRO A 773 9.55 -1.64 7.02
C PRO A 773 8.19 -1.40 7.68
N SER A 774 7.30 -0.70 6.98
CA SER A 774 5.98 -0.33 7.51
C SER A 774 5.13 -1.53 7.93
N ASN A 775 5.27 -2.67 7.24
CA ASN A 775 4.56 -3.92 7.57
C ASN A 775 5.28 -4.84 8.56
N ALA A 776 6.36 -4.40 9.21
CA ALA A 776 7.17 -5.24 10.11
C ALA A 776 6.33 -5.99 11.16
N GLY A 777 5.30 -5.35 11.72
CA GLY A 777 4.40 -5.96 12.70
C GLY A 777 3.64 -7.18 12.15
N ARG A 778 3.23 -7.15 10.88
CA ARG A 778 2.53 -8.27 10.21
C ARG A 778 3.46 -9.46 9.95
N HIS A 779 4.68 -9.21 9.49
CA HIS A 779 5.72 -10.24 9.31
C HIS A 779 6.11 -10.88 10.65
N TRP A 780 6.31 -10.04 11.67
CA TRP A 780 6.57 -10.47 13.03
C TRP A 780 5.45 -11.38 13.55
N LEU A 781 4.19 -10.92 13.48
CA LEU A 781 3.06 -11.66 14.03
C LEU A 781 2.87 -13.03 13.36
N LYS A 782 2.82 -13.10 12.02
CA LYS A 782 2.65 -14.39 11.32
C LYS A 782 3.75 -15.38 11.69
N SER A 783 5.00 -14.93 11.74
CA SER A 783 6.15 -15.79 12.04
C SER A 783 6.10 -16.31 13.48
N HIS A 784 5.73 -15.49 14.45
CA HIS A 784 5.67 -15.92 15.85
C HIS A 784 4.44 -16.80 16.16
N LEU A 785 3.30 -16.57 15.50
CA LEU A 785 2.15 -17.49 15.60
C LEU A 785 2.49 -18.89 15.09
N LEU A 786 3.28 -18.98 14.01
CA LEU A 786 3.81 -20.25 13.51
C LEU A 786 4.78 -20.89 14.51
N GLU A 787 5.70 -20.11 15.11
CA GLU A 787 6.63 -20.59 16.15
C GLU A 787 5.90 -21.10 17.41
N LYS A 788 4.74 -20.53 17.75
CA LYS A 788 3.87 -20.96 18.86
C LYS A 788 2.96 -22.16 18.51
N ASN A 789 3.08 -22.73 17.31
CA ASN A 789 2.31 -23.88 16.84
C ASN A 789 0.78 -23.67 16.88
N ILE A 790 0.31 -22.44 16.67
CA ILE A 790 -1.12 -22.17 16.49
C ILE A 790 -1.63 -22.90 15.22
N THR A 791 -2.86 -23.39 15.27
CA THR A 791 -3.47 -24.09 14.13
C THR A 791 -3.55 -23.18 12.91
N PRO A 792 -3.30 -23.69 11.69
CA PRO A 792 -3.33 -22.86 10.49
C PRO A 792 -4.68 -22.15 10.27
N GLU A 793 -5.82 -22.78 10.61
CA GLU A 793 -7.13 -22.12 10.58
C GLU A 793 -7.17 -20.84 11.43
N LEU A 794 -6.68 -20.90 12.68
CA LEU A 794 -6.64 -19.75 13.60
C LEU A 794 -5.65 -18.68 13.13
N ILE A 795 -4.51 -19.07 12.55
CA ILE A 795 -3.60 -18.10 11.95
C ILE A 795 -4.24 -17.43 10.74
N ASN A 796 -4.96 -18.17 9.89
CA ASN A 796 -5.65 -17.63 8.73
C ASN A 796 -6.79 -16.69 9.14
N PHE A 797 -7.50 -17.00 10.23
CA PHE A 797 -8.46 -16.12 10.87
C PHE A 797 -7.83 -14.77 11.25
N GLN A 798 -6.73 -14.79 12.02
CA GLN A 798 -6.05 -13.56 12.45
C GLN A 798 -5.47 -12.76 11.27
N MET A 799 -4.86 -13.45 10.30
CA MET A 799 -4.10 -12.82 9.22
C MET A 799 -4.97 -12.44 8.02
N GLY A 800 -6.17 -13.00 7.87
CA GLY A 800 -6.99 -12.79 6.68
C GLY A 800 -6.48 -13.52 5.44
N HIS A 801 -6.01 -14.76 5.62
CA HIS A 801 -5.38 -15.58 4.56
C HIS A 801 -6.27 -16.76 4.09
N TRP A 802 -7.56 -16.74 4.45
CA TRP A 802 -8.53 -17.74 3.99
C TRP A 802 -8.77 -17.67 2.48
N GLN A 803 -9.19 -18.78 1.90
CA GLN A 803 -9.57 -18.88 0.49
C GLN A 803 -11.07 -18.68 0.28
N ALA A 804 -11.49 -18.65 -0.99
CA ALA A 804 -12.91 -18.59 -1.32
C ALA A 804 -13.65 -19.81 -0.73
N GLY A 805 -14.60 -19.56 0.17
CA GLY A 805 -15.37 -20.61 0.85
C GLY A 805 -14.99 -20.83 2.32
N GLU A 806 -13.87 -20.24 2.77
CA GLU A 806 -13.32 -20.36 4.13
C GLU A 806 -13.50 -19.07 4.96
N VAL A 807 -14.40 -18.19 4.53
CA VAL A 807 -14.59 -16.87 5.18
C VAL A 807 -15.17 -17.07 6.59
N PRO A 808 -14.50 -16.61 7.66
CA PRO A 808 -14.91 -16.84 9.05
C PRO A 808 -16.34 -16.40 9.38
N LEU A 809 -16.78 -15.28 8.81
CA LEU A 809 -18.12 -14.70 9.00
C LEU A 809 -19.07 -14.97 7.81
N GLY A 810 -18.76 -15.99 6.99
CA GLY A 810 -19.64 -16.42 5.91
C GLY A 810 -20.94 -17.04 6.45
N HIS A 811 -22.03 -16.96 5.68
CA HIS A 811 -23.36 -17.48 6.05
C HIS A 811 -23.39 -18.96 6.47
N TYR A 812 -22.43 -19.76 6.00
CA TYR A 812 -22.32 -21.19 6.28
C TYR A 812 -21.04 -21.55 7.06
N SER A 813 -20.37 -20.54 7.65
CA SER A 813 -19.19 -20.78 8.48
C SER A 813 -19.59 -21.52 9.76
N ALA A 814 -18.85 -22.57 10.09
CA ALA A 814 -18.97 -23.28 11.37
C ALA A 814 -17.98 -22.76 12.42
N LEU A 815 -17.10 -21.81 12.06
CA LEU A 815 -16.09 -21.27 12.97
C LEU A 815 -16.74 -20.42 14.06
N SER A 816 -16.49 -20.78 15.32
CA SER A 816 -16.82 -19.93 16.46
C SER A 816 -15.74 -18.87 16.64
N HIS A 817 -16.02 -17.64 16.20
CA HIS A 817 -15.07 -16.53 16.34
C HIS A 817 -14.75 -16.19 17.80
N VAL A 818 -15.67 -16.43 18.73
CA VAL A 818 -15.44 -16.22 20.17
C VAL A 818 -14.41 -17.23 20.70
N GLU A 819 -14.54 -18.51 20.33
CA GLU A 819 -13.56 -19.55 20.71
C GLU A 819 -12.20 -19.26 20.06
N ALA A 820 -12.18 -18.95 18.77
CA ALA A 820 -10.96 -18.57 18.06
C ALA A 820 -10.22 -17.41 18.75
N ILE A 821 -10.94 -16.40 19.23
CA ILE A 821 -10.34 -15.28 19.97
C ILE A 821 -9.83 -15.73 21.34
N ASN A 822 -10.61 -16.52 22.08
CA ASN A 822 -10.20 -17.02 23.40
C ASN A 822 -8.95 -17.89 23.32
N ASP A 823 -8.74 -18.60 22.22
CA ASP A 823 -7.55 -19.42 21.98
C ASP A 823 -6.34 -18.58 21.56
N ILE A 824 -6.55 -17.53 20.75
CA ILE A 824 -5.47 -16.71 20.22
C ILE A 824 -4.97 -15.67 21.24
N VAL A 825 -5.86 -15.02 21.99
CA VAL A 825 -5.50 -13.90 22.90
C VAL A 825 -4.40 -14.27 23.90
N PRO A 826 -4.43 -15.42 24.61
CA PRO A 826 -3.36 -15.79 25.54
C PRO A 826 -1.99 -15.85 24.88
N VAL A 827 -1.92 -16.33 23.63
CA VAL A 827 -0.68 -16.41 22.86
C VAL A 827 -0.23 -15.03 22.41
N LEU A 828 -1.15 -14.15 22.02
CA LEU A 828 -0.80 -12.76 21.71
C LEU A 828 -0.28 -12.01 22.94
N ASP A 829 -0.86 -12.25 24.12
CA ASP A 829 -0.42 -11.67 25.38
C ASP A 829 0.99 -12.15 25.74
N GLU A 830 1.27 -13.45 25.65
CA GLU A 830 2.61 -14.01 25.84
C GLU A 830 3.64 -13.36 24.88
N LEU A 831 3.30 -13.26 23.59
CA LEU A 831 4.17 -12.64 22.59
C LEU A 831 4.43 -11.15 22.87
N PHE A 832 3.45 -10.44 23.42
CA PHE A 832 3.57 -9.03 23.80
C PHE A 832 4.46 -8.84 25.03
N GLU A 833 4.26 -9.67 26.06
CA GLU A 833 5.11 -9.71 27.24
C GLU A 833 6.57 -10.00 26.88
N GLU A 834 6.79 -10.94 25.96
CA GLU A 834 8.12 -11.33 25.51
C GLU A 834 8.94 -10.18 24.92
N VAL A 835 8.31 -9.25 24.18
CA VAL A 835 9.00 -8.11 23.56
C VAL A 835 8.94 -6.83 24.40
N GLY A 836 8.10 -6.81 25.44
CA GLY A 836 7.99 -5.70 26.40
C GLY A 836 6.89 -4.69 26.08
N TRP A 837 5.85 -5.06 25.33
CA TRP A 837 4.70 -4.19 25.13
C TRP A 837 3.93 -3.99 26.43
N LEU A 838 3.68 -2.74 26.83
CA LEU A 838 2.95 -2.40 28.05
C LEU A 838 1.99 -1.24 27.82
N PRO A 839 0.74 -1.29 28.30
CA PRO A 839 -0.17 -0.16 28.15
C PRO A 839 0.37 1.06 28.91
N LEU A 840 0.35 2.22 28.26
CA LEU A 840 0.73 3.51 28.83
C LEU A 840 -0.51 4.32 29.16
N LYS A 841 -0.56 4.86 30.38
CA LYS A 841 -1.61 5.82 30.76
C LYS A 841 -1.28 7.19 30.19
N SER A 842 -2.30 7.84 29.63
CA SER A 842 -2.15 9.21 29.18
C SER A 842 -2.08 10.19 30.36
N VAL A 843 -1.11 11.11 30.36
CA VAL A 843 -0.92 12.08 31.45
C VAL A 843 -1.81 13.30 31.35
N ILE A 844 -2.38 13.58 30.17
CA ILE A 844 -3.32 14.69 29.97
C ILE A 844 -4.78 14.29 30.23
N SER A 845 -5.00 13.06 30.66
CA SER A 845 -6.31 12.44 30.72
C SER A 845 -6.81 12.23 32.13
#